data_AF-A0A1Q9CVY1-F1
#
_entry.id   AF-A0A1Q9CVY1-F1
#
_cell.length_a   1.000
_cell.length_b   1.000
_cell.length_c   1.000
_cell.angle_alpha   90.00
_cell.angle_beta   90.00
_cell.angle_gamma   90.00
#
_symmetry.space_group_name_H-M   'P 1'
#
loop_
_entity.id
_entity.type
_entity.pdbx_description
1 polymer ?
#
loop_
_entity_poly.entity_id
_entity_poly.type
_entity_poly.pdbx_seq_one_letter_code
_entity_poly.pdbx_strand_id
1 'polypeptide(L)'
;MAQIPASVEARVNELLQQSATGDKLVKTVDEILQLLRQSGLSTSMRLVPGVVGVHPRNRDGAGINSADVHDLLQSVMEVGFLQSRVHAVAIEVASDSERQWNQRLVDSCSGRLGVMQSDRLRALSLCASHTNFMLRIVADAAAHDGDSSITVDGKLDIDLVTKKDQALGEHVRLGLTWEVLAASVGQQWPQLLQLIQSAGNATLHKAESELQIVRKAFSMILEGSPEFAAIKKRALASRPPCSPSFPHLYQFALKYCGGSEGQLLAETERFVRARGSTRSLGSPFWEAVCHEHRTKEVLPFYRHALLKLALTNTAVLASDAKKATSAGLLIKAKKADELLSRLRSVARSSGVLMDDPRVTNIMGVVDCNVIAHVLGIRVENEKKYASLEGLAHDATLLLSSALQCNIASPWAVHAEDMPTSSGSKASTDRLIELNADGSFKSPEQMLTDIGIQAGMSVRRKKDRTECTVTEIQGSFVRLLGSDGRMMKCHMDVFLQGAWVPFVPKAEIDHIGDLGRFGPAAEHAEWTKARIMALIQHEMHDLCTKHDVDGAMEKLQLQLRPHKCIQSAGQIAKQKLVLVPYSWKISAGNQKGIGSGAHVMLKDPIEDLYFAIQPTNVMPKASEEDGELTGFLCPYFLVQTVDDPERANMSLHYSGTKGSLVRLPLLKNHAALSAGEILTIHKDKAVPAEDQLLPISPKRRKIGKQGNEE
;
A
#
# COMPACT_ATOMS: atom_id res chain seq x y z
N MET A 1 -30.41 33.58 -8.23
CA MET A 1 -30.11 32.37 -7.42
C MET A 1 -31.43 31.72 -7.06
N ALA A 2 -31.57 30.41 -7.27
CA ALA A 2 -32.77 29.69 -6.83
C ALA A 2 -32.82 29.70 -5.30
N GLN A 3 -33.89 30.26 -4.74
CA GLN A 3 -34.11 30.29 -3.31
C GLN A 3 -34.47 28.88 -2.85
N ILE A 4 -33.75 28.36 -1.85
CA ILE A 4 -33.98 27.03 -1.31
C ILE A 4 -35.30 27.05 -0.54
N PRO A 5 -36.27 26.15 -0.83
CA PRO A 5 -37.51 26.09 -0.06
C PRO A 5 -37.26 25.68 1.40
N ALA A 6 -37.92 26.35 2.35
CA ALA A 6 -37.72 26.10 3.78
C ALA A 6 -38.01 24.63 4.20
N SER A 7 -38.97 23.97 3.54
CA SER A 7 -39.28 22.55 3.76
C SER A 7 -38.14 21.63 3.36
N VAL A 8 -37.47 21.95 2.24
CA VAL A 8 -36.28 21.23 1.76
C VAL A 8 -35.14 21.44 2.73
N GLU A 9 -34.95 22.68 3.19
CA GLU A 9 -33.90 22.99 4.14
C GLU A 9 -34.03 22.24 5.46
N ALA A 10 -35.23 22.23 6.05
CA ALA A 10 -35.48 21.47 7.26
C ALA A 10 -35.15 19.99 7.10
N ARG A 11 -35.56 19.37 5.98
CA ARG A 11 -35.33 17.95 5.73
C ARG A 11 -33.87 17.61 5.44
N VAL A 12 -33.14 18.44 4.68
CA VAL A 12 -31.70 18.24 4.44
C VAL A 12 -30.93 18.34 5.76
N ASN A 13 -31.25 19.32 6.61
CA ASN A 13 -30.61 19.49 7.91
C ASN A 13 -30.84 18.28 8.83
N GLU A 14 -32.05 17.72 8.85
CA GLU A 14 -32.37 16.50 9.58
C GLU A 14 -31.52 15.30 9.10
N LEU A 15 -31.44 15.09 7.77
CA LEU A 15 -30.65 14.02 7.17
C LEU A 15 -29.14 14.19 7.46
N LEU A 16 -28.63 15.42 7.39
CA LEU A 16 -27.24 15.72 7.73
C LEU A 16 -26.94 15.40 9.20
N GLN A 17 -27.83 15.73 10.13
CA GLN A 17 -27.68 15.37 11.54
C GLN A 17 -27.64 13.85 11.75
N GLN A 18 -28.49 13.09 11.06
CA GLN A 18 -28.48 11.62 11.13
C GLN A 18 -27.15 11.02 10.63
N SER A 19 -26.51 11.64 9.64
CA SER A 19 -25.22 11.18 9.10
C SER A 19 -24.00 11.56 9.95
N ALA A 20 -24.15 12.43 10.95
CA ALA A 20 -23.02 12.95 11.73
C ALA A 20 -22.24 11.86 12.51
N THR A 21 -22.88 10.71 12.78
CA THR A 21 -22.24 9.57 13.47
C THR A 21 -21.42 8.65 12.54
N GLY A 22 -21.48 8.87 11.22
CA GLY A 22 -20.79 8.08 10.19
C GLY A 22 -21.56 6.84 9.71
N ASP A 23 -22.77 6.60 10.21
CA ASP A 23 -23.59 5.45 9.85
C ASP A 23 -24.49 5.76 8.63
N LYS A 24 -24.77 4.76 7.78
CA LYS A 24 -25.68 4.85 6.61
C LYS A 24 -25.35 5.94 5.58
N LEU A 25 -24.08 6.40 5.53
CA LEU A 25 -23.57 7.44 4.65
C LEU A 25 -24.14 7.42 3.21
N VAL A 26 -24.03 6.29 2.51
CA VAL A 26 -24.46 6.16 1.11
C VAL A 26 -25.97 6.37 0.97
N LYS A 27 -26.76 5.79 1.88
CA LYS A 27 -28.22 5.92 1.87
C LYS A 27 -28.65 7.37 2.12
N THR A 28 -28.03 8.04 3.10
CA THR A 28 -28.36 9.43 3.39
C THR A 28 -28.05 10.36 2.21
N VAL A 29 -26.93 10.16 1.53
CA VAL A 29 -26.58 10.96 0.35
C VAL A 29 -27.57 10.74 -0.79
N ASP A 30 -27.96 9.49 -1.06
CA ASP A 30 -28.95 9.19 -2.10
C ASP A 30 -30.31 9.86 -1.82
N GLU A 31 -30.78 9.80 -0.57
CA GLU A 31 -32.01 10.48 -0.14
C GLU A 31 -31.93 12.01 -0.31
N ILE A 32 -30.80 12.62 0.03
CA ILE A 32 -30.59 14.06 -0.16
C ILE A 32 -30.58 14.43 -1.65
N LEU A 33 -29.84 13.69 -2.49
CA LEU A 33 -29.79 13.96 -3.94
C LEU A 33 -31.17 13.82 -4.59
N GLN A 34 -31.95 12.82 -4.18
CA GLN A 34 -33.32 12.64 -4.65
C GLN A 34 -34.21 13.84 -4.27
N LEU A 35 -34.10 14.33 -3.04
CA LEU A 35 -34.84 15.51 -2.58
C LEU A 35 -34.45 16.78 -3.36
N LEU A 36 -33.14 16.98 -3.61
CA LEU A 36 -32.65 18.12 -4.40
C LEU A 36 -33.16 18.08 -5.84
N ARG A 37 -33.21 16.89 -6.46
CA ARG A 37 -33.81 16.68 -7.79
C ARG A 37 -35.28 17.05 -7.82
N GLN A 38 -36.07 16.55 -6.87
CA GLN A 38 -37.51 16.83 -6.78
C GLN A 38 -37.81 18.33 -6.56
N SER A 39 -36.86 19.04 -5.93
CA SER A 39 -36.99 20.46 -5.60
C SER A 39 -36.44 21.40 -6.68
N GLY A 40 -35.96 20.87 -7.82
CA GLY A 40 -35.35 21.67 -8.88
C GLY A 40 -33.99 22.28 -8.53
N LEU A 41 -33.33 21.79 -7.46
CA LEU A 41 -32.01 22.23 -7.01
C LEU A 41 -30.87 21.39 -7.61
N SER A 42 -31.20 20.44 -8.47
CA SER A 42 -30.29 19.56 -9.19
C SER A 42 -30.83 19.35 -10.60
N THR A 43 -29.95 19.41 -11.62
CA THR A 43 -30.32 19.26 -13.04
C THR A 43 -29.45 18.19 -13.71
N SER A 44 -30.06 17.33 -14.52
CA SER A 44 -29.32 16.40 -15.38
C SER A 44 -28.87 17.11 -16.65
N MET A 45 -27.57 17.11 -16.95
CA MET A 45 -27.02 17.74 -18.15
C MET A 45 -25.82 16.98 -18.72
N ARG A 46 -25.73 16.90 -20.04
CA ARG A 46 -24.54 16.36 -20.72
C ARG A 46 -23.51 17.46 -20.90
N LEU A 47 -22.30 17.26 -20.36
CA LEU A 47 -21.24 18.25 -20.38
C LEU A 47 -19.95 17.66 -20.96
N VAL A 48 -19.40 18.36 -21.95
CA VAL A 48 -18.10 18.01 -22.54
C VAL A 48 -16.98 18.10 -21.49
N PRO A 49 -15.92 17.28 -21.59
CA PRO A 49 -14.93 17.16 -20.52
C PRO A 49 -14.26 18.48 -20.12
N GLY A 50 -14.03 19.38 -21.09
CA GLY A 50 -13.34 20.65 -20.89
C GLY A 50 -14.12 21.71 -20.08
N VAL A 51 -15.43 21.53 -19.86
CA VAL A 51 -16.24 22.50 -19.07
C VAL A 51 -16.49 22.03 -17.63
N VAL A 52 -15.96 20.87 -17.25
CA VAL A 52 -16.11 20.33 -15.89
C VAL A 52 -14.76 20.28 -15.19
N GLY A 53 -14.61 21.10 -14.15
CA GLY A 53 -13.44 21.13 -13.30
C GLY A 53 -13.58 20.16 -12.12
N VAL A 54 -12.63 20.24 -11.19
CA VAL A 54 -12.67 19.54 -9.91
C VAL A 54 -13.06 20.53 -8.82
N HIS A 55 -14.00 20.17 -7.96
CA HIS A 55 -14.33 21.01 -6.82
C HIS A 55 -13.13 21.10 -5.86
N PRO A 56 -12.73 22.27 -5.33
CA PRO A 56 -11.52 22.39 -4.50
C PRO A 56 -11.51 21.53 -3.24
N ARG A 57 -12.69 21.16 -2.72
CA ARG A 57 -12.82 20.23 -1.59
C ARG A 57 -12.83 18.76 -1.99
N ASN A 58 -12.75 18.42 -3.27
CA ASN A 58 -12.81 17.04 -3.73
C ASN A 58 -11.68 16.19 -3.13
N ARG A 59 -12.03 14.98 -2.68
CA ARG A 59 -11.14 14.07 -1.94
C ARG A 59 -10.46 14.78 -0.76
N ASP A 60 -11.25 15.46 0.06
CA ASP A 60 -10.77 16.20 1.24
C ASP A 60 -9.76 17.33 0.92
N GLY A 61 -9.76 17.82 -0.33
CA GLY A 61 -8.81 18.82 -0.84
C GLY A 61 -7.66 18.25 -1.66
N ALA A 62 -7.55 16.93 -1.74
CA ALA A 62 -6.49 16.24 -2.48
C ALA A 62 -6.67 16.28 -4.00
N GLY A 63 -7.84 16.65 -4.53
CA GLY A 63 -8.08 16.78 -5.98
C GLY A 63 -7.88 15.47 -6.76
N ILE A 64 -7.18 15.53 -7.90
CA ILE A 64 -6.96 14.39 -8.81
C ILE A 64 -5.47 14.22 -9.11
N ASN A 65 -4.98 12.99 -9.20
CA ASN A 65 -3.59 12.69 -9.51
C ASN A 65 -3.43 12.42 -11.01
N SER A 66 -2.39 12.96 -11.65
CA SER A 66 -2.21 12.80 -13.10
C SER A 66 -1.86 11.36 -13.52
N ALA A 67 -1.01 10.66 -12.77
CA ALA A 67 -0.70 9.26 -13.04
C ALA A 67 -1.98 8.41 -12.96
N ASP A 68 -2.79 8.63 -11.93
CA ASP A 68 -4.07 7.94 -11.77
C ASP A 68 -5.04 8.10 -12.95
N VAL A 69 -5.03 9.26 -13.60
CA VAL A 69 -5.87 9.54 -14.77
C VAL A 69 -5.38 8.75 -15.99
N HIS A 70 -4.06 8.66 -16.19
CA HIS A 70 -3.49 7.86 -17.28
C HIS A 70 -3.62 6.35 -17.03
N ASP A 71 -3.41 5.88 -15.79
CA ASP A 71 -3.62 4.48 -15.42
C ASP A 71 -5.08 4.06 -15.62
N LEU A 72 -6.02 4.97 -15.32
CA LEU A 72 -7.44 4.74 -15.59
C LEU A 72 -7.70 4.61 -17.09
N LEU A 73 -7.11 5.46 -17.92
CA LEU A 73 -7.22 5.34 -19.37
C LEU A 73 -6.73 3.97 -19.84
N GLN A 74 -5.53 3.56 -19.42
CA GLN A 74 -4.97 2.26 -19.80
C GLN A 74 -5.89 1.11 -19.37
N SER A 75 -6.36 1.14 -18.11
CA SER A 75 -7.28 0.12 -17.59
C SER A 75 -8.56 0.04 -18.43
N VAL A 76 -9.15 1.20 -18.77
CA VAL A 76 -10.35 1.28 -19.61
C VAL A 76 -10.08 0.78 -21.02
N MET A 77 -8.91 1.07 -21.61
CA MET A 77 -8.54 0.56 -22.93
C MET A 77 -8.36 -0.96 -22.96
N GLU A 78 -8.02 -1.58 -21.83
CA GLU A 78 -7.88 -3.03 -21.70
C GLU A 78 -9.24 -3.73 -21.50
N VAL A 79 -10.16 -3.14 -20.72
CA VAL A 79 -11.42 -3.80 -20.32
C VAL A 79 -12.68 -3.30 -21.03
N GLY A 80 -12.61 -2.13 -21.68
CA GLY A 80 -13.73 -1.45 -22.32
C GLY A 80 -14.43 -0.43 -21.41
N PHE A 81 -14.84 0.68 -22.01
CA PHE A 81 -15.60 1.75 -21.37
C PHE A 81 -17.09 1.42 -21.30
N LEU A 82 -17.69 1.64 -20.13
CA LEU A 82 -19.13 1.45 -19.93
C LEU A 82 -19.74 2.62 -19.14
N GLN A 83 -20.53 3.44 -19.84
CA GLN A 83 -21.17 4.63 -19.27
C GLN A 83 -22.07 4.32 -18.06
N SER A 84 -22.77 3.18 -18.06
CA SER A 84 -23.66 2.79 -16.95
C SER A 84 -22.93 2.54 -15.62
N ARG A 85 -21.59 2.45 -15.65
CA ARG A 85 -20.74 2.34 -14.45
C ARG A 85 -20.23 3.69 -13.96
N VAL A 86 -20.57 4.79 -14.63
CA VAL A 86 -20.13 6.14 -14.28
C VAL A 86 -21.25 6.87 -13.55
N HIS A 87 -21.05 7.10 -12.26
CA HIS A 87 -21.91 7.98 -11.46
C HIS A 87 -21.26 9.37 -11.35
N ALA A 88 -21.78 10.34 -12.11
CA ALA A 88 -21.20 11.67 -12.25
C ALA A 88 -22.09 12.73 -11.57
N VAL A 89 -21.56 13.32 -10.49
CA VAL A 89 -22.20 14.39 -9.72
C VAL A 89 -21.27 15.58 -9.69
N ALA A 90 -21.79 16.77 -9.95
CA ALA A 90 -21.06 18.03 -9.92
C ALA A 90 -21.90 19.15 -9.28
N ILE A 91 -21.27 20.29 -9.04
CA ILE A 91 -21.93 21.51 -8.57
C ILE A 91 -21.57 22.67 -9.49
N GLU A 92 -22.48 23.63 -9.69
CA GLU A 92 -22.19 24.86 -10.42
C GLU A 92 -20.99 25.61 -9.82
N VAL A 93 -20.21 26.28 -10.68
CA VAL A 93 -19.11 27.14 -10.23
C VAL A 93 -19.69 28.33 -9.45
N ALA A 94 -19.26 28.50 -8.20
CA ALA A 94 -19.74 29.54 -7.30
C ALA A 94 -18.82 30.78 -7.26
N SER A 95 -17.54 30.64 -7.63
CA SER A 95 -16.59 31.78 -7.63
C SER A 95 -15.41 31.63 -8.58
N ASP A 96 -14.77 32.75 -8.93
CA ASP A 96 -13.52 32.77 -9.71
C ASP A 96 -12.35 32.11 -8.98
N SER A 97 -12.39 32.06 -7.64
CA SER A 97 -11.36 31.38 -6.85
C SER A 97 -11.30 29.88 -7.17
N GLU A 98 -12.45 29.26 -7.46
CA GLU A 98 -12.54 27.85 -7.85
C GLU A 98 -12.01 27.61 -9.27
N ARG A 99 -12.21 28.58 -10.17
CA ARG A 99 -11.65 28.57 -11.54
C ARG A 99 -10.13 28.63 -11.47
N GLN A 100 -9.59 29.58 -10.72
CA GLN A 100 -8.14 29.75 -10.52
C GLN A 100 -7.51 28.54 -9.82
N TRP A 101 -8.23 27.90 -8.89
CA TRP A 101 -7.78 26.66 -8.28
C TRP A 101 -7.63 25.54 -9.32
N ASN A 102 -8.60 25.38 -10.23
CA ASN A 102 -8.54 24.41 -11.31
C ASN A 102 -7.44 24.69 -12.34
N GLN A 103 -7.21 25.97 -12.65
CA GLN A 103 -6.10 26.38 -13.49
C GLN A 103 -4.77 25.93 -12.89
N ARG A 104 -4.52 26.29 -11.63
CA ARG A 104 -3.29 25.91 -10.90
C ARG A 104 -3.11 24.40 -10.79
N LEU A 105 -4.20 23.67 -10.53
CA LEU A 105 -4.20 22.22 -10.49
C LEU A 105 -3.64 21.63 -11.80
N VAL A 106 -4.16 22.06 -12.95
CA VAL A 106 -3.74 21.53 -14.25
C VAL A 106 -2.34 21.98 -14.61
N ASP A 107 -2.01 23.26 -14.40
CA ASP A 107 -0.70 23.83 -14.70
C ASP A 107 0.41 23.10 -13.92
N SER A 108 0.12 22.65 -12.70
CA SER A 108 1.07 21.89 -11.88
C SER A 108 1.44 20.52 -12.43
N CYS A 109 0.61 19.93 -13.29
CA CYS A 109 0.81 18.61 -13.86
C CYS A 109 1.60 18.62 -15.18
N SER A 110 2.24 19.74 -15.54
CA SER A 110 3.14 19.84 -16.71
C SER A 110 2.52 19.30 -18.01
N GLY A 111 1.24 19.61 -18.26
CA GLY A 111 0.50 19.18 -19.46
C GLY A 111 -0.07 17.76 -19.43
N ARG A 112 0.23 16.95 -18.39
CA ARG A 112 -0.32 15.59 -18.24
C ARG A 112 -1.83 15.54 -18.02
N LEU A 113 -2.44 16.64 -17.58
CA LEU A 113 -3.89 16.78 -17.42
C LEU A 113 -4.55 17.59 -18.56
N GLY A 114 -3.87 17.73 -19.70
CA GLY A 114 -4.34 18.55 -20.82
C GLY A 114 -4.23 20.06 -20.53
N VAL A 115 -5.05 20.87 -21.21
CA VAL A 115 -5.04 22.35 -21.12
C VAL A 115 -6.29 22.83 -20.42
N MET A 116 -6.16 23.71 -19.42
CA MET A 116 -7.31 24.23 -18.68
C MET A 116 -7.70 25.60 -19.21
N GLN A 117 -8.99 25.75 -19.55
CA GLN A 117 -9.64 27.02 -19.87
C GLN A 117 -10.62 27.32 -18.74
N SER A 118 -10.08 27.83 -17.62
CA SER A 118 -10.81 27.93 -16.36
C SER A 118 -12.02 28.88 -16.41
N ASP A 119 -12.04 29.82 -17.35
CA ASP A 119 -13.16 30.72 -17.68
C ASP A 119 -14.37 29.98 -18.26
N ARG A 120 -14.15 28.83 -18.92
CA ARG A 120 -15.21 28.02 -19.55
C ARG A 120 -15.85 26.99 -18.61
N LEU A 121 -15.33 26.84 -17.39
CA LEU A 121 -15.90 25.90 -16.43
C LEU A 121 -17.36 26.26 -16.10
N ARG A 122 -18.24 25.26 -16.19
CA ARG A 122 -19.67 25.39 -15.85
C ARG A 122 -20.00 24.68 -14.56
N ALA A 123 -19.32 23.57 -14.30
CA ALA A 123 -19.52 22.75 -13.12
C ALA A 123 -18.18 22.22 -12.57
N LEU A 124 -18.21 21.81 -11.31
CA LEU A 124 -17.08 21.27 -10.56
C LEU A 124 -17.47 19.90 -10.03
N SER A 125 -16.75 18.86 -10.45
CA SER A 125 -17.06 17.48 -10.09
C SER A 125 -16.91 17.22 -8.59
N LEU A 126 -17.88 16.50 -8.02
CA LEU A 126 -17.86 15.87 -6.70
C LEU A 126 -17.66 14.35 -6.82
N CYS A 127 -18.12 13.75 -7.91
CA CYS A 127 -17.88 12.35 -8.29
C CYS A 127 -17.40 12.26 -9.74
N ALA A 128 -16.80 11.13 -10.13
CA ALA A 128 -16.29 10.87 -11.49
C ALA A 128 -15.19 11.83 -12.02
N SER A 129 -14.47 12.54 -11.14
CA SER A 129 -13.43 13.51 -11.54
C SER A 129 -12.32 12.90 -12.39
N HIS A 130 -11.82 11.71 -12.03
CA HIS A 130 -10.77 11.03 -12.78
C HIS A 130 -11.28 10.57 -14.15
N THR A 131 -12.50 10.05 -14.23
CA THR A 131 -13.15 9.68 -15.49
C THR A 131 -13.32 10.88 -16.40
N ASN A 132 -13.77 12.03 -15.89
CA ASN A 132 -13.87 13.25 -16.69
C ASN A 132 -12.50 13.71 -17.21
N PHE A 133 -11.47 13.68 -16.36
CA PHE A 133 -10.12 14.06 -16.78
C PHE A 133 -9.49 13.05 -17.74
N MET A 134 -9.82 11.75 -17.62
CA MET A 134 -9.42 10.72 -18.57
C MET A 134 -9.98 11.03 -19.96
N LEU A 135 -11.26 11.42 -20.06
CA LEU A 135 -11.84 11.87 -21.33
C LEU A 135 -11.17 13.15 -21.84
N ARG A 136 -10.87 14.09 -20.95
CA ARG A 136 -10.23 15.37 -21.30
C ARG A 136 -8.82 15.19 -21.86
N ILE A 137 -7.98 14.35 -21.26
CA ILE A 137 -6.60 14.17 -21.75
C ILE A 137 -6.57 13.59 -23.17
N VAL A 138 -7.58 12.78 -23.54
CA VAL A 138 -7.75 12.30 -24.91
C VAL A 138 -8.23 13.44 -25.81
N ALA A 139 -9.22 14.23 -25.38
CA ALA A 139 -9.73 15.36 -26.14
C ALA A 139 -8.66 16.42 -26.44
N ASP A 140 -7.74 16.65 -25.49
CA ASP A 140 -6.66 17.64 -25.58
C ASP A 140 -5.38 17.10 -26.25
N ALA A 141 -5.36 15.83 -26.69
CA ALA A 141 -4.16 15.15 -27.21
C ALA A 141 -2.95 15.29 -26.27
N ALA A 142 -3.16 15.03 -24.98
CA ALA A 142 -2.12 15.14 -23.96
C ALA A 142 -1.00 14.10 -24.20
N ALA A 143 0.20 14.40 -23.71
CA ALA A 143 1.32 13.46 -23.72
C ALA A 143 0.97 12.21 -22.88
N HIS A 144 1.29 11.03 -23.40
CA HIS A 144 0.99 9.77 -22.73
C HIS A 144 2.11 8.76 -22.93
N ASP A 145 2.51 8.13 -21.82
CA ASP A 145 3.53 7.11 -21.79
C ASP A 145 2.85 5.73 -21.90
N GLY A 146 3.29 4.85 -22.79
CA GLY A 146 3.06 3.40 -22.61
C GLY A 146 2.17 2.66 -23.61
N ASP A 147 1.45 3.32 -24.52
CA ASP A 147 0.69 2.59 -25.56
C ASP A 147 0.72 3.27 -26.94
N SER A 148 1.58 2.75 -27.83
CA SER A 148 1.68 3.19 -29.23
C SER A 148 0.41 2.96 -30.05
N SER A 149 -0.54 2.17 -29.56
CA SER A 149 -1.78 1.87 -30.29
C SER A 149 -2.92 2.85 -30.02
N ILE A 150 -2.71 3.82 -29.11
CA ILE A 150 -3.61 4.97 -28.89
C ILE A 150 -2.88 6.31 -28.96
N THR A 151 -1.61 6.31 -29.40
CA THR A 151 -0.77 7.51 -29.46
C THR A 151 -0.14 7.72 -30.83
N VAL A 152 0.05 8.99 -31.19
CA VAL A 152 0.82 9.44 -32.35
C VAL A 152 1.83 10.46 -31.84
N ASP A 153 3.12 10.26 -32.13
CA ASP A 153 4.23 11.11 -31.66
C ASP A 153 4.23 11.34 -30.13
N GLY A 154 3.86 10.32 -29.35
CA GLY A 154 3.82 10.36 -27.89
C GLY A 154 2.62 11.12 -27.30
N LYS A 155 1.64 11.49 -28.12
CA LYS A 155 0.38 12.15 -27.70
C LYS A 155 -0.82 11.27 -27.97
N LEU A 156 -1.84 11.38 -27.12
CA LEU A 156 -3.10 10.66 -27.32
C LEU A 156 -3.79 11.08 -28.63
N ASP A 157 -4.32 10.10 -29.34
CA ASP A 157 -5.06 10.31 -30.58
C ASP A 157 -6.50 9.80 -30.44
N ILE A 158 -7.46 10.68 -30.66
CA ILE A 158 -8.88 10.37 -30.47
C ILE A 158 -9.40 9.34 -31.47
N ASP A 159 -8.86 9.28 -32.68
CA ASP A 159 -9.32 8.36 -33.71
C ASP A 159 -8.81 6.94 -33.43
N LEU A 160 -7.58 6.80 -32.95
CA LEU A 160 -7.04 5.53 -32.44
C LEU A 160 -7.82 5.04 -31.22
N VAL A 161 -8.14 5.94 -30.27
CA VAL A 161 -8.99 5.60 -29.11
C VAL A 161 -10.38 5.17 -29.58
N THR A 162 -11.02 5.92 -30.48
CA THR A 162 -12.35 5.60 -31.01
C THR A 162 -12.37 4.27 -31.77
N LYS A 163 -11.30 3.97 -32.51
CA LYS A 163 -11.16 2.70 -33.25
C LYS A 163 -11.09 1.49 -32.32
N LYS A 164 -10.44 1.63 -31.16
CA LYS A 164 -10.38 0.57 -30.15
C LYS A 164 -11.66 0.48 -29.32
N ASP A 165 -12.21 1.62 -28.91
CA ASP A 165 -13.41 1.73 -28.10
C ASP A 165 -14.27 2.89 -28.59
N GLN A 166 -15.31 2.54 -29.36
CA GLN A 166 -16.22 3.51 -29.94
C GLN A 166 -17.00 4.27 -28.86
N ALA A 167 -17.43 3.59 -27.80
CA ALA A 167 -18.22 4.20 -26.73
C ALA A 167 -17.38 5.24 -25.98
N LEU A 168 -16.11 4.93 -25.70
CA LEU A 168 -15.17 5.88 -25.12
C LEU A 168 -14.98 7.09 -26.04
N GLY A 169 -14.71 6.87 -27.33
CA GLY A 169 -14.53 7.93 -28.32
C GLY A 169 -15.74 8.87 -28.43
N GLU A 170 -16.97 8.36 -28.31
CA GLU A 170 -18.17 9.19 -28.25
C GLU A 170 -18.21 10.06 -26.98
N HIS A 171 -17.84 9.51 -25.82
CA HIS A 171 -17.84 10.25 -24.56
C HIS A 171 -16.69 11.24 -24.44
N VAL A 172 -15.57 11.05 -25.15
CA VAL A 172 -14.53 12.08 -25.28
C VAL A 172 -15.10 13.32 -25.98
N ARG A 173 -15.90 13.13 -27.04
CA ARG A 173 -16.46 14.24 -27.84
C ARG A 173 -17.65 14.91 -27.16
N LEU A 174 -18.58 14.11 -26.63
CA LEU A 174 -19.87 14.58 -26.13
C LEU A 174 -19.90 14.77 -24.61
N GLY A 175 -18.96 14.14 -23.90
CA GLY A 175 -18.89 14.14 -22.45
C GLY A 175 -19.89 13.24 -21.74
N LEU A 176 -19.85 13.31 -20.41
CA LEU A 176 -20.67 12.52 -19.49
C LEU A 176 -22.02 13.23 -19.24
N THR A 177 -23.02 12.44 -18.83
CA THR A 177 -24.25 12.97 -18.22
C THR A 177 -24.01 13.19 -16.74
N TRP A 178 -24.17 14.43 -16.29
CA TRP A 178 -23.95 14.88 -14.92
C TRP A 178 -25.25 15.21 -14.22
N GLU A 179 -25.36 14.81 -12.95
CA GLU A 179 -26.25 15.46 -12.00
C GLU A 179 -25.54 16.70 -11.44
N VAL A 180 -26.01 17.90 -11.80
CA VAL A 180 -25.39 19.18 -11.44
C VAL A 180 -26.25 19.90 -10.41
N LEU A 181 -25.70 20.04 -9.21
CA LEU A 181 -26.29 20.78 -8.11
C LEU A 181 -26.16 22.29 -8.33
N ALA A 182 -27.19 23.04 -7.94
CA ALA A 182 -27.15 24.50 -7.97
C ALA A 182 -26.08 25.04 -7.01
N ALA A 183 -25.44 26.16 -7.35
CA ALA A 183 -24.40 26.77 -6.50
C ALA A 183 -24.93 27.12 -5.09
N SER A 184 -26.21 27.48 -4.97
CA SER A 184 -26.86 27.79 -3.68
C SER A 184 -26.86 26.59 -2.73
N VAL A 185 -26.89 25.35 -3.23
CA VAL A 185 -26.81 24.13 -2.41
C VAL A 185 -25.47 24.05 -1.69
N GLY A 186 -24.37 24.32 -2.39
CA GLY A 186 -23.02 24.30 -1.81
C GLY A 186 -22.76 25.46 -0.85
N GLN A 187 -23.40 26.60 -1.08
CA GLN A 187 -23.36 27.75 -0.18
C GLN A 187 -24.14 27.49 1.12
N GLN A 188 -25.31 26.86 1.03
CA GLN A 188 -26.16 26.55 2.18
C GLN A 188 -25.63 25.37 3.00
N TRP A 189 -25.17 24.30 2.33
CA TRP A 189 -24.66 23.09 2.98
C TRP A 189 -23.25 22.73 2.50
N PRO A 190 -22.21 23.47 2.88
CA PRO A 190 -20.83 23.15 2.50
C PRO A 190 -20.40 21.73 2.92
N GLN A 191 -20.94 21.21 4.03
CA GLN A 191 -20.69 19.85 4.52
C GLN A 191 -21.29 18.74 3.63
N LEU A 192 -22.38 19.03 2.91
CA LEU A 192 -23.01 18.07 2.01
C LEU A 192 -22.07 17.69 0.86
N LEU A 193 -21.26 18.64 0.37
CA LEU A 193 -20.30 18.40 -0.70
C LEU A 193 -19.27 17.33 -0.33
N GLN A 194 -18.81 17.33 0.93
CA GLN A 194 -17.88 16.31 1.44
C GLN A 194 -18.59 14.96 1.65
N LEU A 195 -19.87 14.99 2.05
CA LEU A 195 -20.68 13.78 2.23
C LEU A 195 -20.89 13.05 0.89
N ILE A 196 -21.26 13.80 -0.17
CA ILE A 196 -21.42 13.27 -1.53
C ILE A 196 -20.15 12.58 -2.01
N GLN A 197 -19.00 13.25 -1.84
CA GLN A 197 -17.70 12.69 -2.21
C GLN A 197 -17.39 11.40 -1.43
N SER A 198 -17.65 11.41 -0.12
CA SER A 198 -17.40 10.26 0.75
C SER A 198 -18.27 9.06 0.38
N ALA A 199 -19.55 9.29 0.04
CA ALA A 199 -20.45 8.26 -0.45
C ALA A 199 -20.00 7.71 -1.82
N GLY A 200 -19.57 8.59 -2.73
CA GLY A 200 -18.94 8.20 -3.99
C GLY A 200 -17.73 7.27 -3.74
N ASN A 201 -16.79 7.65 -2.88
CA ASN A 201 -15.62 6.83 -2.57
C ASN A 201 -15.96 5.46 -1.97
N ALA A 202 -17.01 5.35 -1.15
CA ALA A 202 -17.44 4.09 -0.57
C ALA A 202 -17.97 3.06 -1.60
N THR A 203 -18.32 3.52 -2.80
CA THR A 203 -18.91 2.69 -3.87
C THR A 203 -17.98 2.52 -5.08
N LEU A 204 -16.82 3.20 -5.08
CA LEU A 204 -15.87 3.20 -6.18
C LEU A 204 -14.87 2.03 -6.11
N HIS A 205 -14.39 1.61 -7.29
CA HIS A 205 -13.28 0.66 -7.42
C HIS A 205 -11.94 1.23 -6.93
N LYS A 206 -11.74 2.56 -7.00
CA LYS A 206 -10.51 3.22 -6.56
C LYS A 206 -10.72 3.86 -5.19
N ALA A 207 -10.16 3.20 -4.18
CA ALA A 207 -10.31 3.60 -2.79
C ALA A 207 -9.45 4.81 -2.40
N GLU A 208 -9.73 5.40 -1.24
CA GLU A 208 -8.98 6.53 -0.70
C GLU A 208 -7.51 6.16 -0.44
N SER A 209 -6.60 7.06 -0.83
CA SER A 209 -5.16 6.89 -0.63
C SER A 209 -4.73 7.18 0.81
N GLU A 210 -3.59 6.66 1.23
CA GLU A 210 -3.02 6.93 2.57
C GLU A 210 -2.80 8.43 2.81
N LEU A 211 -2.34 9.19 1.80
CA LEU A 211 -2.15 10.64 1.90
C LEU A 211 -3.48 11.40 2.08
N GLN A 212 -4.55 10.95 1.42
CA GLN A 212 -5.89 11.50 1.61
C GLN A 212 -6.39 11.25 3.04
N ILE A 213 -6.13 10.08 3.61
CA ILE A 213 -6.49 9.77 5.00
C ILE A 213 -5.70 10.63 6.00
N VAL A 214 -4.42 10.93 5.72
CA VAL A 214 -3.64 11.90 6.53
C VAL A 214 -4.30 13.28 6.51
N ARG A 215 -4.71 13.79 5.34
CA ARG A 215 -5.42 15.08 5.22
C ARG A 215 -6.74 15.09 5.98
N LYS A 216 -7.53 14.03 5.84
CA LYS A 216 -8.82 13.88 6.51
C LYS A 216 -8.65 13.86 8.03
N ALA A 217 -7.67 13.09 8.54
CA ALA A 217 -7.33 13.07 9.96
C ALA A 217 -6.86 14.45 10.44
N PHE A 218 -5.98 15.12 9.68
CA PHE A 218 -5.48 16.45 10.01
C PHE A 218 -6.60 17.49 10.13
N SER A 219 -7.54 17.53 9.18
CA SER A 219 -8.70 18.44 9.26
C SER A 219 -9.54 18.20 10.51
N MET A 220 -9.80 16.94 10.87
CA MET A 220 -10.56 16.59 12.07
C MET A 220 -9.82 16.92 13.37
N ILE A 221 -8.49 16.85 13.37
CA ILE A 221 -7.64 17.28 14.50
C ILE A 221 -7.81 18.78 14.73
N LEU A 222 -7.78 19.59 13.66
CA LEU A 222 -7.94 21.05 13.74
C LEU A 222 -9.34 21.49 14.17
N GLU A 223 -10.37 20.70 13.86
CA GLU A 223 -11.75 20.91 14.35
C GLU A 223 -11.89 20.76 15.87
N GLY A 224 -10.83 20.35 16.59
CA GLY A 224 -10.84 20.22 18.05
C GLY A 224 -11.35 18.87 18.55
N SER A 225 -11.30 17.82 17.73
CA SER A 225 -11.66 16.45 18.11
C SER A 225 -10.42 15.58 18.40
N PRO A 226 -9.59 15.81 19.43
CA PRO A 226 -8.30 15.11 19.58
C PRO A 226 -8.41 13.64 19.99
N GLU A 227 -9.60 13.12 20.26
CA GLU A 227 -9.77 11.74 20.69
C GLU A 227 -9.61 10.78 19.50
N PHE A 228 -8.55 9.97 19.55
CA PHE A 228 -8.18 9.02 18.50
C PHE A 228 -9.35 8.13 18.06
N ALA A 229 -10.17 7.64 18.99
CA ALA A 229 -11.29 6.75 18.67
C ALA A 229 -12.36 7.45 17.81
N ALA A 230 -12.68 8.71 18.12
CA ALA A 230 -13.66 9.50 17.37
C ALA A 230 -13.15 9.84 15.97
N ILE A 231 -11.90 10.30 15.85
CA ILE A 231 -11.28 10.57 14.54
C ILE A 231 -11.19 9.28 13.74
N LYS A 232 -10.75 8.17 14.34
CA LYS A 232 -10.65 6.88 13.66
C LYS A 232 -12.00 6.45 13.09
N LYS A 233 -13.08 6.55 13.88
CA LYS A 233 -14.43 6.21 13.42
C LYS A 233 -14.84 7.06 12.22
N ARG A 234 -14.67 8.39 12.29
CA ARG A 234 -15.06 9.32 11.23
C ARG A 234 -14.19 9.19 9.97
N ALA A 235 -12.88 9.14 10.13
CA ALA A 235 -11.93 9.06 9.01
C ALA A 235 -12.10 7.76 8.20
N LEU A 236 -12.41 6.65 8.88
CA LEU A 236 -12.58 5.32 8.26
C LEU A 236 -14.03 4.97 7.91
N ALA A 237 -14.97 5.92 7.98
CA ALA A 237 -16.40 5.65 7.71
C ALA A 237 -16.66 5.12 6.28
N SER A 238 -15.84 5.56 5.32
CA SER A 238 -15.80 5.12 3.93
C SER A 238 -15.10 3.76 3.72
N ARG A 239 -14.61 3.13 4.80
CA ARG A 239 -13.90 1.83 4.82
C ARG A 239 -12.69 1.76 3.85
N PRO A 240 -11.72 2.68 3.95
CA PRO A 240 -10.55 2.65 3.08
C PRO A 240 -9.67 1.42 3.34
N PRO A 241 -9.00 0.87 2.30
CA PRO A 241 -8.17 -0.35 2.41
C PRO A 241 -6.94 -0.13 3.30
N CYS A 242 -6.50 1.12 3.45
CA CYS A 242 -5.39 1.50 4.34
C CYS A 242 -5.81 1.65 5.81
N SER A 243 -6.98 1.14 6.22
CA SER A 243 -7.42 1.13 7.62
C SER A 243 -6.40 0.53 8.60
N PRO A 244 -5.58 -0.50 8.26
CA PRO A 244 -4.53 -0.99 9.17
C PRO A 244 -3.42 0.04 9.43
N SER A 245 -3.11 0.90 8.45
CA SER A 245 -2.09 1.95 8.58
C SER A 245 -2.56 3.14 9.44
N PHE A 246 -3.86 3.26 9.72
CA PHE A 246 -4.47 4.45 10.33
C PHE A 246 -3.78 4.98 11.60
N PRO A 247 -3.35 4.15 12.58
CA PRO A 247 -2.67 4.65 13.77
C PRO A 247 -1.43 5.51 13.43
N HIS A 248 -0.66 5.10 12.43
CA HIS A 248 0.54 5.81 12.00
C HIS A 248 0.21 7.00 11.09
N LEU A 249 -0.82 6.90 10.26
CA LEU A 249 -1.33 8.04 9.47
C LEU A 249 -1.80 9.17 10.40
N TYR A 250 -2.52 8.82 11.47
CA TYR A 250 -2.95 9.75 12.51
C TYR A 250 -1.76 10.38 13.25
N GLN A 251 -0.78 9.57 13.64
CA GLN A 251 0.46 10.07 14.26
C GLN A 251 1.19 11.05 13.34
N PHE A 252 1.23 10.75 12.03
CA PHE A 252 1.86 11.62 11.06
C PHE A 252 1.11 12.96 10.96
N ALA A 253 -0.21 12.90 10.87
CA ALA A 253 -1.09 14.07 10.81
C ALA A 253 -0.91 14.99 12.03
N LEU A 254 -0.78 14.41 13.22
CA LEU A 254 -0.59 15.18 14.46
C LEU A 254 0.72 15.96 14.52
N LYS A 255 1.80 15.43 13.92
CA LYS A 255 3.16 15.91 14.21
C LYS A 255 3.86 16.60 13.03
N TYR A 256 3.58 16.18 11.80
CA TYR A 256 4.45 16.50 10.67
C TYR A 256 3.83 17.42 9.61
N CYS A 257 2.53 17.72 9.68
CA CYS A 257 1.82 18.48 8.63
C CYS A 257 2.28 19.92 8.39
N GLY A 258 3.12 20.50 9.25
CA GLY A 258 3.67 21.84 9.07
C GLY A 258 2.79 22.95 9.68
N GLY A 259 2.40 22.78 10.94
CA GLY A 259 1.62 23.76 11.71
C GLY A 259 0.10 23.65 11.50
N SER A 260 -0.66 24.60 12.07
CA SER A 260 -2.14 24.66 11.94
C SER A 260 -2.59 24.81 10.49
N GLU A 261 -1.78 25.44 9.65
CA GLU A 261 -2.06 25.65 8.23
C GLU A 261 -1.76 24.41 7.37
N GLY A 262 -1.10 23.38 7.92
CA GLY A 262 -0.79 22.15 7.19
C GLY A 262 0.08 22.37 5.94
N GLN A 263 1.00 23.33 5.99
CA GLN A 263 1.73 23.81 4.80
C GLN A 263 2.56 22.73 4.13
N LEU A 264 3.23 21.87 4.92
CA LEU A 264 4.06 20.78 4.38
C LEU A 264 3.21 19.67 3.77
N LEU A 265 2.06 19.36 4.38
CA LEU A 265 1.11 18.42 3.80
C LEU A 265 0.58 18.93 2.46
N ALA A 266 0.19 20.22 2.38
CA ALA A 266 -0.27 20.82 1.14
C ALA A 266 0.81 20.80 0.05
N GLU A 267 2.06 21.06 0.41
CA GLU A 267 3.20 21.01 -0.52
C GLU A 267 3.44 19.58 -1.05
N THR A 268 3.43 18.57 -0.17
CA THR A 268 3.55 17.15 -0.56
C THR A 268 2.41 16.70 -1.45
N GLU A 269 1.17 17.03 -1.10
CA GLU A 269 0.00 16.68 -1.92
C GLU A 269 0.09 17.26 -3.33
N ARG A 270 0.44 18.54 -3.49
CA ARG A 270 0.56 19.16 -4.81
C ARG A 270 1.64 18.48 -5.65
N PHE A 271 2.80 18.20 -5.07
CA PHE A 271 3.90 17.53 -5.77
C PHE A 271 3.55 16.08 -6.18
N VAL A 272 3.06 15.27 -5.23
CA VAL A 272 2.69 13.87 -5.49
C VAL A 272 1.56 13.78 -6.51
N ARG A 273 0.61 14.71 -6.47
CA ARG A 273 -0.48 14.78 -7.44
C ARG A 273 0.01 14.98 -8.88
N ALA A 274 1.07 15.76 -9.06
CA ALA A 274 1.63 16.09 -10.37
C ALA A 274 2.59 15.02 -10.91
N ARG A 275 3.32 14.32 -10.04
CA ARG A 275 4.45 13.45 -10.46
C ARG A 275 4.50 12.08 -9.78
N GLY A 276 3.74 11.87 -8.73
CA GLY A 276 3.73 10.65 -7.95
C GLY A 276 2.53 9.75 -8.23
N SER A 277 2.52 8.63 -7.54
CA SER A 277 1.43 7.66 -7.55
C SER A 277 0.61 7.75 -6.27
N THR A 278 -0.60 7.21 -6.28
CA THR A 278 -1.39 6.96 -5.05
C THR A 278 -1.17 5.54 -4.51
N ARG A 279 0.01 4.95 -4.74
CA ARG A 279 0.33 3.59 -4.26
C ARG A 279 0.27 3.54 -2.74
N SER A 280 -0.14 2.38 -2.22
CA SER A 280 -0.08 2.13 -0.77
C SER A 280 1.37 1.86 -0.37
N LEU A 281 1.87 2.62 0.61
CA LEU A 281 3.18 2.39 1.24
C LEU A 281 3.07 1.40 2.41
N GLY A 282 1.89 1.30 3.01
CA GLY A 282 1.54 0.30 4.01
C GLY A 282 2.04 0.62 5.43
N SER A 283 1.43 -0.07 6.41
CA SER A 283 1.67 0.17 7.84
C SER A 283 3.15 0.17 8.24
N PRO A 284 4.02 -0.76 7.78
CA PRO A 284 5.43 -0.76 8.18
C PRO A 284 6.20 0.48 7.72
N PHE A 285 5.87 1.04 6.56
CA PHE A 285 6.48 2.28 6.08
C PHE A 285 6.04 3.46 6.95
N TRP A 286 4.73 3.57 7.22
CA TRP A 286 4.18 4.66 8.03
C TRP A 286 4.65 4.61 9.49
N GLU A 287 4.83 3.41 10.05
CA GLU A 287 5.47 3.21 11.34
C GLU A 287 6.91 3.71 11.31
N ALA A 288 7.70 3.30 10.32
CA ALA A 288 9.10 3.68 10.19
C ALA A 288 9.28 5.20 9.99
N VAL A 289 8.46 5.84 9.14
CA VAL A 289 8.51 7.29 8.91
C VAL A 289 7.95 8.09 10.08
N CYS A 290 7.28 7.47 11.05
CA CYS A 290 6.86 8.12 12.30
C CYS A 290 7.80 7.81 13.48
N HIS A 291 8.79 6.92 13.29
CA HIS A 291 9.71 6.53 14.34
C HIS A 291 10.51 7.73 14.87
N GLU A 292 10.54 7.89 16.19
CA GLU A 292 11.24 8.96 16.91
C GLU A 292 12.34 8.37 17.81
N HIS A 293 13.53 8.97 17.79
CA HIS A 293 14.59 8.64 18.74
C HIS A 293 14.36 9.34 20.08
N ARG A 294 15.10 8.91 21.10
CA ARG A 294 15.04 9.49 22.46
C ARG A 294 15.25 11.02 22.51
N THR A 295 15.83 11.61 21.48
CA THR A 295 16.03 13.06 21.33
C THR A 295 14.74 13.85 21.04
N LYS A 296 13.60 13.18 20.75
CA LYS A 296 12.29 13.78 20.42
C LYS A 296 12.31 14.78 19.25
N GLU A 297 13.27 14.64 18.34
CA GLU A 297 13.36 15.52 17.16
C GLU A 297 12.33 15.12 16.10
N VAL A 298 11.58 16.12 15.62
CA VAL A 298 10.43 15.94 14.74
C VAL A 298 10.87 15.77 13.28
N LEU A 299 11.86 16.53 12.80
CA LEU A 299 12.40 16.48 11.42
C LEU A 299 11.32 16.46 10.30
N PRO A 300 10.38 17.44 10.29
CA PRO A 300 9.22 17.39 9.42
C PRO A 300 9.55 17.54 7.93
N PHE A 301 10.54 18.35 7.55
CA PHE A 301 10.91 18.52 6.13
C PHE A 301 11.53 17.24 5.58
N TYR A 302 12.42 16.60 6.34
CA TYR A 302 13.05 15.34 5.96
C TYR A 302 12.03 14.20 5.82
N ARG A 303 11.05 14.11 6.73
CA ARG A 303 9.98 13.08 6.64
C ARG A 303 9.06 13.31 5.44
N HIS A 304 8.69 14.56 5.17
CA HIS A 304 7.92 14.90 3.97
C HIS A 304 8.69 14.63 2.69
N ALA A 305 10.00 14.89 2.66
CA ALA A 305 10.87 14.58 1.54
C ALA A 305 10.97 13.07 1.28
N LEU A 306 11.10 12.27 2.36
CA LEU A 306 11.11 10.81 2.25
C LEU A 306 9.78 10.27 1.72
N LEU A 307 8.66 10.84 2.17
CA LEU A 307 7.33 10.51 1.69
C LEU A 307 7.17 10.85 0.19
N LYS A 308 7.63 12.02 -0.24
CA LYS A 308 7.62 12.42 -1.67
C LYS A 308 8.40 11.41 -2.51
N LEU A 309 9.64 11.10 -2.13
CA LEU A 309 10.46 10.13 -2.86
C LEU A 309 9.80 8.75 -2.91
N ALA A 310 9.23 8.29 -1.81
CA ALA A 310 8.53 7.00 -1.77
C ALA A 310 7.29 6.97 -2.68
N LEU A 311 6.58 8.09 -2.86
CA LEU A 311 5.39 8.15 -3.71
C LEU A 311 5.71 8.39 -5.20
N THR A 312 6.90 8.93 -5.52
CA THR A 312 7.36 9.15 -6.91
C THR A 312 8.35 8.11 -7.42
N ASN A 313 9.00 7.35 -6.54
CA ASN A 313 9.99 6.33 -6.90
C ASN A 313 9.58 4.99 -6.29
N THR A 314 9.32 4.01 -7.15
CA THR A 314 8.84 2.68 -6.77
C THR A 314 9.89 1.84 -6.02
N ALA A 315 11.17 2.19 -6.13
CA ALA A 315 12.28 1.47 -5.51
C ALA A 315 12.43 1.69 -3.99
N VAL A 316 11.79 2.73 -3.43
CA VAL A 316 11.85 2.98 -1.98
C VAL A 316 10.90 2.04 -1.25
N LEU A 317 11.45 1.28 -0.30
CA LEU A 317 10.74 0.29 0.53
C LEU A 317 10.64 0.74 1.99
N ALA A 318 9.85 0.02 2.80
CA ALA A 318 9.76 0.25 4.24
C ALA A 318 11.11 0.09 4.97
N SER A 319 12.00 -0.79 4.47
CA SER A 319 13.37 -0.93 4.97
C SER A 319 14.20 0.34 4.78
N ASP A 320 14.01 1.06 3.68
CA ASP A 320 14.69 2.32 3.41
C ASP A 320 14.18 3.41 4.34
N ALA A 321 12.87 3.46 4.59
CA ALA A 321 12.31 4.37 5.58
C ALA A 321 12.87 4.08 6.99
N LYS A 322 12.98 2.80 7.38
CA LYS A 322 13.58 2.40 8.65
C LYS A 322 15.06 2.77 8.74
N LYS A 323 15.80 2.64 7.64
CA LYS A 323 17.19 3.10 7.53
C LYS A 323 17.28 4.63 7.65
N ALA A 324 16.42 5.35 6.94
CA ALA A 324 16.35 6.82 6.91
C ALA A 324 16.07 7.41 8.29
N THR A 325 15.28 6.73 9.10
CA THR A 325 14.94 7.12 10.48
C THR A 325 15.76 6.38 11.53
N SER A 326 16.83 5.67 11.15
CA SER A 326 17.71 4.97 12.09
C SER A 326 18.66 5.92 12.82
N ALA A 327 19.16 5.50 14.00
CA ALA A 327 20.10 6.31 14.78
C ALA A 327 21.41 6.58 14.01
N GLY A 328 21.85 5.64 13.15
CA GLY A 328 23.08 5.78 12.37
C GLY A 328 23.04 6.87 11.30
N LEU A 329 21.85 7.25 10.82
CA LEU A 329 21.69 8.34 9.85
C LEU A 329 21.15 9.63 10.46
N LEU A 330 20.89 9.67 11.77
CA LEU A 330 20.24 10.81 12.43
C LEU A 330 20.99 12.14 12.19
N ILE A 331 22.32 12.15 12.27
CA ILE A 331 23.13 13.37 12.04
C ILE A 331 22.93 13.89 10.60
N LYS A 332 22.95 13.00 9.60
CA LYS A 332 22.71 13.38 8.20
C LYS A 332 21.28 13.82 7.97
N ALA A 333 20.31 13.16 8.60
CA ALA A 333 18.89 13.51 8.53
C ALA A 333 18.62 14.91 9.11
N LYS A 334 19.26 15.28 10.23
CA LYS A 334 19.17 16.64 10.78
C LYS A 334 19.69 17.68 9.82
N LYS A 335 20.90 17.45 9.29
CA LYS A 335 21.53 18.36 8.32
C LYS A 335 20.64 18.55 7.08
N ALA A 336 20.02 17.47 6.60
CA ALA A 336 19.07 17.51 5.50
C ALA A 336 17.80 18.31 5.85
N ASP A 337 17.19 18.06 7.02
CA ASP A 337 15.99 18.79 7.48
C ASP A 337 16.25 20.30 7.61
N GLU A 338 17.37 20.69 8.23
CA GLU A 338 17.81 22.08 8.37
C GLU A 338 18.05 22.75 7.01
N LEU A 339 18.68 22.04 6.07
CA LEU A 339 18.93 22.54 4.73
C LEU A 339 17.63 22.76 3.94
N LEU A 340 16.71 21.80 3.99
CA LEU A 340 15.39 21.90 3.35
C LEU A 340 14.53 23.02 3.95
N SER A 341 14.61 23.23 5.27
CA SER A 341 13.98 24.35 5.96
C SER A 341 14.59 25.69 5.52
N ARG A 342 15.92 25.79 5.51
CA ARG A 342 16.65 26.99 5.12
C ARG A 342 16.41 27.37 3.66
N LEU A 343 16.36 26.41 2.74
CA LEU A 343 16.07 26.65 1.32
C LEU A 343 14.69 27.30 1.12
N ARG A 344 13.66 26.81 1.83
CA ARG A 344 12.33 27.42 1.80
C ARG A 344 12.33 28.82 2.42
N SER A 345 13.11 29.04 3.48
CA SER A 345 13.27 30.37 4.09
C SER A 345 13.92 31.38 3.13
N VAL A 346 14.96 30.96 2.40
CA VAL A 346 15.63 31.77 1.37
C VAL A 346 14.67 32.14 0.24
N ALA A 347 13.92 31.16 -0.27
CA ALA A 347 12.93 31.41 -1.31
C ALA A 347 11.86 32.43 -0.84
N ARG A 348 11.25 32.21 0.33
CA ARG A 348 10.24 33.12 0.90
C ARG A 348 10.77 34.53 1.11
N SER A 349 11.97 34.65 1.69
CA SER A 349 12.61 35.95 1.92
C SER A 349 12.93 36.70 0.61
N SER A 350 13.02 35.98 -0.50
CA SER A 350 13.22 36.55 -1.85
C SER A 350 11.90 36.87 -2.58
N GLY A 351 10.76 36.84 -1.87
CA GLY A 351 9.44 37.13 -2.43
C GLY A 351 8.83 35.98 -3.23
N VAL A 352 9.40 34.78 -3.17
CA VAL A 352 8.87 33.61 -3.89
C VAL A 352 7.57 33.13 -3.26
N LEU A 353 6.54 33.03 -4.10
CA LEU A 353 5.28 32.44 -3.72
C LEU A 353 5.39 30.91 -3.71
N MET A 354 5.32 30.31 -2.51
CA MET A 354 5.58 28.87 -2.33
C MET A 354 4.51 27.94 -2.91
N ASP A 355 3.30 28.45 -3.21
CA ASP A 355 2.25 27.67 -3.87
C ASP A 355 2.25 27.83 -5.40
N ASP A 356 3.25 28.53 -5.97
CA ASP A 356 3.49 28.54 -7.41
C ASP A 356 3.79 27.09 -7.89
N PRO A 357 3.13 26.62 -8.97
CA PRO A 357 3.35 25.27 -9.48
C PRO A 357 4.81 24.95 -9.83
N ARG A 358 5.55 25.92 -10.37
CA ARG A 358 6.97 25.76 -10.74
C ARG A 358 7.81 25.53 -9.48
N VAL A 359 7.56 26.32 -8.43
CA VAL A 359 8.25 26.22 -7.14
C VAL A 359 7.97 24.88 -6.48
N THR A 360 6.70 24.48 -6.45
CA THR A 360 6.29 23.19 -5.88
C THR A 360 7.01 22.02 -6.55
N ASN A 361 7.10 22.05 -7.88
CA ASN A 361 7.78 21.01 -8.66
C ASN A 361 9.29 21.00 -8.42
N ILE A 362 9.95 22.16 -8.40
CA ILE A 362 11.40 22.25 -8.12
C ILE A 362 11.70 21.78 -6.69
N MET A 363 10.96 22.28 -5.70
CA MET A 363 11.17 21.91 -4.29
C MET A 363 10.92 20.43 -4.03
N GLY A 364 9.92 19.83 -4.67
CA GLY A 364 9.67 18.39 -4.54
C GLY A 364 10.77 17.52 -5.14
N VAL A 365 11.36 17.92 -6.28
CA VAL A 365 12.52 17.23 -6.86
C VAL A 365 13.74 17.36 -5.95
N VAL A 366 13.98 18.55 -5.41
CA VAL A 366 15.03 18.82 -4.43
C VAL A 366 14.89 17.93 -3.20
N ASP A 367 13.68 17.87 -2.63
CA ASP A 367 13.36 16.99 -1.51
C ASP A 367 13.71 15.53 -1.83
N CYS A 368 13.28 15.02 -2.99
CA CYS A 368 13.59 13.66 -3.43
C CYS A 368 15.11 13.42 -3.55
N ASN A 369 15.86 14.35 -4.16
CA ASN A 369 17.30 14.23 -4.35
C ASN A 369 18.08 14.33 -3.03
N VAL A 370 17.62 15.14 -2.07
CA VAL A 370 18.21 15.20 -0.72
C VAL A 370 18.11 13.85 -0.03
N ILE A 371 16.94 13.19 -0.09
CA ILE A 371 16.77 11.86 0.51
C ILE A 371 17.60 10.81 -0.21
N ALA A 372 17.61 10.84 -1.55
CA ALA A 372 18.43 9.94 -2.35
C ALA A 372 19.91 10.06 -1.98
N HIS A 373 20.42 11.28 -1.82
CA HIS A 373 21.80 11.54 -1.37
C HIS A 373 22.06 11.02 0.04
N VAL A 374 21.15 11.26 1.00
CA VAL A 374 21.30 10.77 2.38
C VAL A 374 21.30 9.23 2.46
N LEU A 375 20.44 8.57 1.68
CA LEU A 375 20.29 7.12 1.67
C LEU A 375 21.30 6.39 0.78
N GLY A 376 21.94 7.10 -0.15
CA GLY A 376 22.80 6.54 -1.19
C GLY A 376 22.03 5.83 -2.30
N ILE A 377 20.79 6.25 -2.57
CA ILE A 377 19.92 5.66 -3.60
C ILE A 377 20.14 6.41 -4.92
N ARG A 378 20.21 5.68 -6.04
CA ARG A 378 20.27 6.29 -7.36
C ARG A 378 18.86 6.60 -7.85
N VAL A 379 18.63 7.85 -8.26
CA VAL A 379 17.41 8.27 -8.96
C VAL A 379 17.77 8.41 -10.44
N GLU A 380 16.98 7.79 -11.33
CA GLU A 380 17.23 7.85 -12.77
C GLU A 380 17.08 9.29 -13.29
N ASN A 381 17.94 9.68 -14.24
CA ASN A 381 17.93 10.97 -14.91
C ASN A 381 18.14 12.21 -14.02
N GLU A 382 18.60 12.04 -12.77
CA GLU A 382 18.89 13.14 -11.84
C GLU A 382 20.41 13.35 -11.66
N LYS A 383 20.82 14.61 -11.47
CA LYS A 383 22.23 14.98 -11.21
C LYS A 383 22.69 14.36 -9.89
N LYS A 384 23.88 13.75 -9.91
CA LYS A 384 24.56 13.30 -8.69
C LYS A 384 25.33 14.48 -8.09
N TYR A 385 24.99 14.82 -6.85
CA TYR A 385 25.65 15.89 -6.11
C TYR A 385 26.72 15.34 -5.18
N ALA A 386 27.85 16.05 -5.10
CA ALA A 386 28.92 15.75 -4.15
C ALA A 386 28.51 16.16 -2.71
N SER A 387 27.67 17.17 -2.57
CA SER A 387 27.21 17.69 -1.28
C SER A 387 25.73 18.09 -1.27
N LEU A 388 25.12 18.14 -0.08
CA LEU A 388 23.76 18.67 0.08
C LEU A 388 23.71 20.18 -0.21
N GLU A 389 24.78 20.89 0.12
CA GLU A 389 24.91 22.32 -0.12
C GLU A 389 25.02 22.67 -1.61
N GLY A 390 25.73 21.87 -2.40
CA GLY A 390 25.77 22.02 -3.86
C GLY A 390 24.39 21.80 -4.49
N LEU A 391 23.64 20.80 -4.01
CA LEU A 391 22.25 20.58 -4.40
C LEU A 391 21.37 21.81 -4.06
N ALA A 392 21.50 22.36 -2.86
CA ALA A 392 20.77 23.56 -2.45
C ALA A 392 21.14 24.79 -3.29
N HIS A 393 22.41 24.93 -3.68
CA HIS A 393 22.83 25.99 -4.58
C HIS A 393 22.16 25.87 -5.96
N ASP A 394 22.21 24.71 -6.59
CA ASP A 394 21.56 24.49 -7.90
C ASP A 394 20.05 24.72 -7.81
N ALA A 395 19.41 24.32 -6.70
CA ALA A 395 18.01 24.61 -6.45
C ALA A 395 17.71 26.12 -6.47
N THR A 396 18.55 26.96 -5.85
CA THR A 396 18.37 28.43 -5.88
C THR A 396 18.53 29.01 -7.28
N LEU A 397 19.43 28.47 -8.10
CA LEU A 397 19.61 28.88 -9.50
C LEU A 397 18.40 28.48 -10.36
N LEU A 398 17.89 27.26 -10.17
CA LEU A 398 16.70 26.77 -10.86
C LEU A 398 15.47 27.61 -10.52
N LEU A 399 15.28 27.96 -9.23
CA LEU A 399 14.19 28.83 -8.80
C LEU A 399 14.34 30.23 -9.39
N SER A 400 15.54 30.81 -9.34
CA SER A 400 15.82 32.13 -9.92
C SER A 400 15.49 32.18 -11.42
N SER A 401 15.93 31.16 -12.16
CA SER A 401 15.68 31.02 -13.59
C SER A 401 14.19 30.83 -13.91
N ALA A 402 13.52 29.88 -13.23
CA ALA A 402 12.12 29.54 -13.48
C ALA A 402 11.16 30.69 -13.15
N LEU A 403 11.50 31.52 -12.16
CA LEU A 403 10.70 32.65 -11.71
C LEU A 403 11.14 34.00 -12.27
N GLN A 404 12.27 34.04 -12.98
CA GLN A 404 12.89 35.27 -13.48
C GLN A 404 13.14 36.29 -12.35
N CYS A 405 13.60 35.80 -11.20
CA CYS A 405 13.97 36.62 -10.04
C CYS A 405 15.41 36.31 -9.58
N ASN A 406 16.02 37.21 -8.81
CA ASN A 406 17.35 36.97 -8.26
C ASN A 406 17.24 36.44 -6.83
N ILE A 407 17.55 35.16 -6.63
CA ILE A 407 17.63 34.53 -5.31
C ILE A 407 19.10 34.35 -4.95
N ALA A 408 19.59 35.12 -3.98
CA ALA A 408 20.95 34.97 -3.50
C ALA A 408 21.12 33.60 -2.83
N SER A 409 22.05 32.79 -3.33
CA SER A 409 22.38 31.48 -2.75
C SER A 409 23.31 31.63 -1.55
N PRO A 410 22.91 31.24 -0.33
CA PRO A 410 23.83 31.12 0.80
C PRO A 410 24.88 30.02 0.60
N TRP A 411 24.67 29.13 -0.37
CA TRP A 411 25.54 27.99 -0.67
C TRP A 411 26.40 28.20 -1.92
N ALA A 412 26.54 29.43 -2.42
CA ALA A 412 27.29 29.72 -3.64
C ALA A 412 28.74 29.19 -3.62
N VAL A 413 29.36 29.13 -2.43
CA VAL A 413 30.71 28.54 -2.25
C VAL A 413 30.78 27.03 -2.51
N HIS A 414 29.63 26.36 -2.56
CA HIS A 414 29.48 24.94 -2.87
C HIS A 414 29.01 24.72 -4.31
N ALA A 415 29.15 25.71 -5.19
CA ALA A 415 28.84 25.54 -6.60
C ALA A 415 29.64 24.36 -7.16
N GLU A 416 28.90 23.39 -7.71
CA GLU A 416 29.48 22.22 -8.37
C GLU A 416 29.45 22.49 -9.88
N ASP A 417 30.59 22.34 -10.56
CA ASP A 417 30.69 22.54 -12.00
C ASP A 417 29.62 21.70 -12.72
N MET A 418 28.88 22.34 -13.62
CA MET A 418 28.00 21.62 -14.53
C MET A 418 28.88 20.73 -15.40
N PRO A 419 28.61 19.42 -15.54
CA PRO A 419 29.07 18.73 -16.74
C PRO A 419 28.45 19.50 -17.91
N THR A 420 29.29 20.09 -18.76
CA THR A 420 28.86 20.94 -19.87
C THR A 420 27.90 20.19 -20.78
N SER A 421 26.60 20.32 -20.57
CA SER A 421 25.58 20.03 -21.56
C SER A 421 25.41 21.28 -22.43
N SER A 422 26.22 21.37 -23.47
CA SER A 422 26.05 22.37 -24.51
C SER A 422 24.72 22.13 -25.27
N GLY A 423 23.90 23.18 -25.28
CA GLY A 423 23.00 23.61 -26.35
C GLY A 423 22.27 22.57 -27.20
N SER A 424 20.94 22.65 -27.19
CA SER A 424 20.09 22.10 -28.23
C SER A 424 20.27 22.85 -29.57
N LYS A 425 21.00 22.25 -30.52
CA LYS A 425 20.56 21.87 -31.89
C LYS A 425 21.74 21.72 -32.87
N ALA A 426 21.52 20.78 -33.79
CA ALA A 426 22.19 20.51 -35.06
C ALA A 426 23.52 19.74 -35.00
N SER A 427 23.46 18.55 -35.60
CA SER A 427 24.56 17.68 -36.01
C SER A 427 25.63 18.42 -36.82
N THR A 428 26.91 18.26 -36.46
CA THR A 428 27.94 17.49 -37.19
C THR A 428 29.35 17.82 -36.65
N ASP A 429 30.17 16.78 -36.54
CA ASP A 429 31.65 16.77 -36.47
C ASP A 429 32.40 17.11 -35.16
N ARG A 430 32.69 16.01 -34.45
CA ARG A 430 33.95 15.60 -33.76
C ARG A 430 34.78 16.65 -33.02
N LEU A 431 34.87 16.47 -31.69
CA LEU A 431 36.05 16.86 -30.91
C LEU A 431 36.41 15.75 -29.93
N ILE A 432 37.70 15.43 -29.88
CA ILE A 432 38.31 14.32 -29.15
C ILE A 432 38.16 14.57 -27.64
N GLU A 433 37.51 13.64 -26.91
CA GLU A 433 37.36 13.75 -25.46
C GLU A 433 38.64 13.37 -24.72
N LEU A 434 38.94 14.11 -23.66
CA LEU A 434 40.08 13.90 -22.76
C LEU A 434 39.62 13.23 -21.46
N ASN A 435 40.51 12.44 -20.85
CA ASN A 435 40.40 11.95 -19.47
C ASN A 435 40.48 13.14 -18.49
N ALA A 436 40.11 12.91 -17.23
CA ALA A 436 40.16 13.93 -16.16
C ALA A 436 41.58 14.48 -15.89
N ASP A 437 42.62 13.83 -16.44
CA ASP A 437 44.03 14.22 -16.37
C ASP A 437 44.55 14.95 -17.63
N GLY A 438 43.71 15.15 -18.64
CA GLY A 438 44.07 15.80 -19.90
C GLY A 438 44.68 14.90 -20.97
N SER A 439 44.72 13.58 -20.78
CA SER A 439 45.11 12.60 -21.82
C SER A 439 43.94 12.22 -22.73
N PHE A 440 44.20 11.76 -23.97
CA PHE A 440 43.12 11.35 -24.89
C PHE A 440 42.35 10.13 -24.35
N LYS A 441 41.00 10.19 -24.29
CA LYS A 441 40.19 9.00 -23.96
C LYS A 441 40.42 7.92 -25.01
N SER A 442 40.63 6.67 -24.57
CA SER A 442 40.70 5.57 -25.53
C SER A 442 39.32 5.32 -26.15
N PRO A 443 39.26 4.84 -27.40
CA PRO A 443 38.01 4.43 -28.06
C PRO A 443 37.09 3.54 -27.22
N GLU A 444 37.66 2.61 -26.45
CA GLU A 444 36.87 1.71 -25.60
C GLU A 444 36.21 2.48 -24.44
N GLN A 445 36.90 3.49 -23.90
CA GLN A 445 36.39 4.33 -22.81
C GLN A 445 35.18 5.17 -23.26
N MET A 446 35.23 5.75 -24.47
CA MET A 446 34.15 6.58 -25.02
C MET A 446 32.85 5.79 -25.22
N LEU A 447 32.94 4.53 -25.66
CA LEU A 447 31.78 3.66 -25.83
C LEU A 447 31.26 3.14 -24.49
N THR A 448 32.16 2.87 -23.54
CA THR A 448 31.77 2.47 -22.18
C THR A 448 30.97 3.57 -21.47
N ASP A 449 31.36 4.84 -21.65
CA ASP A 449 30.66 6.00 -21.06
C ASP A 449 29.20 6.12 -21.55
N ILE A 450 28.91 5.71 -22.78
CA ILE A 450 27.54 5.63 -23.33
C ILE A 450 26.86 4.27 -23.12
N GLY A 451 27.47 3.39 -22.31
CA GLY A 451 26.92 2.08 -21.93
C GLY A 451 27.09 0.99 -22.99
N ILE A 452 28.13 1.05 -23.82
CA ILE A 452 28.43 0.07 -24.88
C ILE A 452 29.80 -0.55 -24.64
N GLN A 453 29.82 -1.86 -24.39
CA GLN A 453 31.04 -2.66 -24.18
C GLN A 453 30.91 -4.02 -24.88
N ALA A 454 32.03 -4.73 -25.02
CA ALA A 454 32.02 -6.10 -25.54
C ALA A 454 31.11 -7.02 -24.69
N GLY A 455 30.37 -7.91 -25.34
CA GLY A 455 29.35 -8.77 -24.76
C GLY A 455 27.94 -8.16 -24.69
N MET A 456 27.77 -6.86 -24.92
CA MET A 456 26.44 -6.23 -24.84
C MET A 456 25.62 -6.41 -26.10
N SER A 457 24.30 -6.57 -25.92
CA SER A 457 23.33 -6.49 -27.00
C SER A 457 22.99 -5.03 -27.30
N VAL A 458 23.03 -4.69 -28.58
CA VAL A 458 22.73 -3.35 -29.11
C VAL A 458 21.69 -3.46 -30.21
N ARG A 459 20.79 -2.48 -30.27
CA ARG A 459 19.75 -2.38 -31.30
C ARG A 459 19.91 -1.09 -32.08
N ARG A 460 19.91 -1.18 -33.41
CA ARG A 460 19.93 0.00 -34.29
C ARG A 460 18.57 0.67 -34.33
N LYS A 461 18.51 1.98 -34.16
CA LYS A 461 17.25 2.75 -34.17
C LYS A 461 16.54 2.75 -35.52
N LYS A 462 17.30 2.77 -36.62
CA LYS A 462 16.77 2.96 -37.99
C LYS A 462 15.88 1.80 -38.45
N ASP A 463 16.33 0.57 -38.24
CA ASP A 463 15.79 -0.65 -38.83
C ASP A 463 15.54 -1.76 -37.78
N ARG A 464 15.76 -1.44 -36.48
CA ARG A 464 15.64 -2.36 -35.35
C ARG A 464 16.57 -3.56 -35.42
N THR A 465 17.63 -3.52 -36.23
CA THR A 465 18.62 -4.61 -36.29
C THR A 465 19.25 -4.83 -34.91
N GLU A 466 19.28 -6.09 -34.48
CA GLU A 466 19.81 -6.52 -33.19
C GLU A 466 21.14 -7.23 -33.38
N CYS A 467 22.14 -6.84 -32.59
CA CYS A 467 23.47 -7.42 -32.64
C CYS A 467 24.09 -7.50 -31.25
N THR A 468 25.07 -8.37 -31.10
CA THR A 468 25.96 -8.41 -29.93
C THR A 468 27.29 -7.76 -30.28
N VAL A 469 27.76 -6.83 -29.45
CA VAL A 469 29.09 -6.22 -29.59
C VAL A 469 30.12 -7.27 -29.21
N THR A 470 30.92 -7.74 -30.16
CA THR A 470 31.91 -8.80 -29.89
C THR A 470 33.26 -8.24 -29.49
N GLU A 471 33.67 -7.13 -30.11
CA GLU A 471 34.99 -6.53 -29.93
C GLU A 471 34.94 -5.05 -30.25
N ILE A 472 35.66 -4.24 -29.47
CA ILE A 472 35.94 -2.83 -29.77
C ILE A 472 37.45 -2.75 -30.00
N GLN A 473 37.85 -2.30 -31.20
CA GLN A 473 39.26 -2.22 -31.56
C GLN A 473 39.51 -0.91 -32.31
N GLY A 474 40.23 0.02 -31.66
CA GLY A 474 40.48 1.34 -32.23
C GLY A 474 39.17 2.05 -32.60
N SER A 475 39.07 2.59 -33.82
CA SER A 475 37.87 3.32 -34.27
C SER A 475 36.66 2.48 -34.68
N PHE A 476 36.68 1.17 -34.44
CA PHE A 476 35.67 0.26 -34.96
C PHE A 476 35.11 -0.69 -33.90
N VAL A 477 33.82 -0.99 -34.05
CA VAL A 477 33.07 -1.96 -33.27
C VAL A 477 32.69 -3.13 -34.17
N ARG A 478 33.01 -4.35 -33.75
CA ARG A 478 32.54 -5.59 -34.38
C ARG A 478 31.23 -6.02 -33.72
N LEU A 479 30.27 -6.38 -34.57
CA LEU A 479 28.93 -6.77 -34.20
C LEU A 479 28.64 -8.18 -34.74
N LEU A 480 28.03 -9.04 -33.95
CA LEU A 480 27.45 -10.30 -34.38
C LEU A 480 25.94 -10.11 -34.51
N GLY A 481 25.40 -10.18 -35.72
CA GLY A 481 23.97 -10.15 -35.98
C GLY A 481 23.27 -11.40 -35.45
N SER A 482 21.97 -11.29 -35.17
CA SER A 482 21.13 -12.43 -34.77
C SER A 482 21.06 -13.55 -35.84
N ASP A 483 21.38 -13.24 -37.09
CA ASP A 483 21.50 -14.19 -38.21
C ASP A 483 22.89 -14.87 -38.28
N GLY A 484 23.76 -14.63 -37.29
CA GLY A 484 25.11 -15.17 -37.21
C GLY A 484 26.14 -14.42 -38.06
N ARG A 485 25.76 -13.33 -38.74
CA ARG A 485 26.70 -12.57 -39.58
C ARG A 485 27.54 -11.60 -38.76
N MET A 486 28.84 -11.61 -39.02
CA MET A 486 29.76 -10.62 -38.45
C MET A 486 29.75 -9.33 -39.28
N MET A 487 29.57 -8.21 -38.60
CA MET A 487 29.57 -6.86 -39.16
C MET A 487 30.61 -5.99 -38.46
N LYS A 488 31.09 -4.96 -39.17
CA LYS A 488 32.02 -3.96 -38.64
C LYS A 488 31.46 -2.57 -38.92
N CYS A 489 31.45 -1.72 -37.91
CA CYS A 489 31.00 -0.34 -38.05
C CYS A 489 31.90 0.62 -37.29
N HIS A 490 31.97 1.87 -37.76
CA HIS A 490 32.78 2.91 -37.12
C HIS A 490 32.13 3.33 -35.80
N MET A 491 32.93 3.61 -34.76
CA MET A 491 32.40 3.94 -33.43
C MET A 491 31.43 5.14 -33.44
N ASP A 492 31.64 6.10 -34.34
CA ASP A 492 30.83 7.32 -34.48
C ASP A 492 29.34 7.04 -34.58
N VAL A 493 28.93 5.94 -35.22
CA VAL A 493 27.50 5.61 -35.35
C VAL A 493 26.86 5.27 -34.00
N PHE A 494 27.64 4.81 -33.03
CA PHE A 494 27.19 4.55 -31.66
C PHE A 494 27.20 5.84 -30.84
N LEU A 495 28.26 6.65 -30.95
CA LEU A 495 28.36 7.95 -30.29
C LEU A 495 27.26 8.93 -30.74
N GLN A 496 26.82 8.83 -31.99
CA GLN A 496 25.67 9.57 -32.53
C GLN A 496 24.31 8.98 -32.11
N GLY A 497 24.31 7.91 -31.31
CA GLY A 497 23.10 7.28 -30.79
C GLY A 497 22.27 6.52 -31.83
N ALA A 498 22.86 6.13 -32.97
CA ALA A 498 22.16 5.32 -33.98
C ALA A 498 21.96 3.87 -33.53
N TRP A 499 22.79 3.40 -32.59
CA TRP A 499 22.68 2.13 -31.90
C TRP A 499 22.53 2.37 -30.41
N VAL A 500 21.65 1.63 -29.75
CA VAL A 500 21.39 1.77 -28.31
C VAL A 500 21.53 0.43 -27.60
N PRO A 501 22.03 0.40 -26.36
CA PRO A 501 21.96 -0.78 -25.51
C PRO A 501 20.53 -1.30 -25.42
N PHE A 502 20.36 -2.60 -25.49
CA PHE A 502 19.07 -3.24 -25.29
C PHE A 502 19.26 -4.56 -24.56
N VAL A 503 18.32 -4.90 -23.68
CA VAL A 503 18.27 -6.22 -23.04
C VAL A 503 17.42 -7.13 -23.93
N PRO A 504 17.97 -8.23 -24.48
CA PRO A 504 17.20 -9.24 -25.20
C PRO A 504 15.99 -9.65 -24.37
N LYS A 505 14.83 -9.83 -25.03
CA LYS A 505 13.72 -10.51 -24.36
C LYS A 505 14.26 -11.84 -23.87
N ALA A 506 14.10 -12.13 -22.57
CA ALA A 506 14.51 -13.42 -22.01
C ALA A 506 13.96 -14.54 -22.90
N GLU A 507 14.79 -15.53 -23.21
CA GLU A 507 14.31 -16.73 -23.90
C GLU A 507 13.12 -17.29 -23.12
N ILE A 508 12.14 -17.83 -23.84
CA ILE A 508 10.97 -18.46 -23.21
C ILE A 508 11.51 -19.61 -22.35
N ASP A 509 11.53 -19.39 -21.04
CA ASP A 509 11.96 -20.39 -20.08
C ASP A 509 10.83 -21.41 -19.97
N HIS A 510 10.97 -22.52 -20.69
CA HIS A 510 10.04 -23.63 -20.57
C HIS A 510 10.33 -24.35 -19.26
N ILE A 511 9.43 -24.20 -18.29
CA ILE A 511 9.40 -25.09 -17.13
C ILE A 511 8.98 -26.48 -17.65
N GLY A 512 9.96 -27.35 -17.87
CA GLY A 512 9.73 -28.75 -18.21
C GLY A 512 9.19 -29.54 -17.02
N ASP A 513 8.32 -30.52 -17.32
CA ASP A 513 7.71 -31.43 -16.34
C ASP A 513 6.94 -30.71 -15.21
N LEU A 514 5.79 -30.12 -15.58
CA LEU A 514 4.85 -29.51 -14.64
C LEU A 514 4.34 -30.47 -13.55
N GLY A 515 4.51 -31.79 -13.74
CA GLY A 515 4.17 -32.81 -12.75
C GLY A 515 4.96 -32.66 -11.44
N ARG A 516 6.18 -32.10 -11.50
CA ARG A 516 7.03 -31.83 -10.32
C ARG A 516 6.53 -30.70 -9.43
N PHE A 517 5.56 -29.93 -9.91
CA PHE A 517 4.93 -28.83 -9.17
C PHE A 517 3.49 -29.18 -8.75
N GLY A 518 3.04 -30.39 -9.09
CA GLY A 518 1.72 -30.89 -8.73
C GLY A 518 1.73 -31.72 -7.42
N PRO A 519 0.54 -32.16 -6.97
CA PRO A 519 0.34 -33.00 -5.78
C PRO A 519 1.16 -34.30 -5.71
N ALA A 520 1.65 -34.78 -6.87
CA ALA A 520 2.46 -35.99 -6.99
C ALA A 520 3.91 -35.76 -6.58
N ALA A 521 4.39 -34.51 -6.59
CA ALA A 521 5.65 -34.13 -5.97
C ALA A 521 5.44 -33.99 -4.47
N GLU A 522 6.39 -34.49 -3.67
CA GLU A 522 6.37 -34.41 -2.20
C GLU A 522 6.57 -32.97 -1.70
N HIS A 523 5.57 -32.11 -1.93
CA HIS A 523 5.59 -30.71 -1.50
C HIS A 523 5.14 -30.60 -0.04
N ALA A 524 6.00 -30.08 0.82
CA ALA A 524 5.77 -30.04 2.27
C ALA A 524 4.43 -29.39 2.68
N GLU A 525 4.06 -28.25 2.07
CA GLU A 525 2.79 -27.58 2.39
C GLU A 525 1.57 -28.36 1.89
N TRP A 526 1.70 -29.09 0.78
CA TRP A 526 0.62 -29.93 0.25
C TRP A 526 0.41 -31.15 1.16
N THR A 527 1.50 -31.78 1.62
CA THR A 527 1.47 -32.86 2.61
C THR A 527 0.83 -32.41 3.92
N LYS A 528 1.17 -31.21 4.42
CA LYS A 528 0.52 -30.60 5.60
C LYS A 528 -0.99 -30.47 5.40
N ALA A 529 -1.42 -29.86 4.30
CA ALA A 529 -2.83 -29.68 3.99
C ALA A 529 -3.59 -31.01 3.89
N ARG A 530 -2.99 -32.02 3.23
CA ARG A 530 -3.55 -33.37 3.12
C ARG A 530 -3.76 -34.03 4.48
N ILE A 531 -2.77 -33.94 5.38
CA ILE A 531 -2.88 -34.53 6.73
C ILE A 531 -3.93 -33.78 7.55
N MET A 532 -4.00 -32.45 7.47
CA MET A 532 -5.06 -31.67 8.14
C MET A 532 -6.46 -32.09 7.67
N ALA A 533 -6.65 -32.37 6.38
CA ALA A 533 -7.91 -32.89 5.86
C ALA A 533 -8.25 -34.28 6.43
N LEU A 534 -7.26 -35.19 6.52
CA LEU A 534 -7.45 -36.51 7.15
C LEU A 534 -7.83 -36.39 8.63
N ILE A 535 -7.23 -35.45 9.36
CA ILE A 535 -7.59 -35.15 10.75
C ILE A 535 -9.04 -34.69 10.86
N GLN A 536 -9.50 -33.80 9.96
CA GLN A 536 -10.89 -33.34 9.94
C GLN A 536 -11.89 -34.48 9.66
N HIS A 537 -11.59 -35.35 8.69
CA HIS A 537 -12.43 -36.51 8.39
C HIS A 537 -12.51 -37.48 9.56
N GLU A 538 -11.37 -37.86 10.15
CA GLU A 538 -11.36 -38.78 11.30
C GLU A 538 -12.09 -38.17 12.52
N MET A 539 -11.98 -36.85 12.75
CA MET A 539 -12.74 -36.18 13.81
C MET A 539 -14.25 -36.32 13.59
N HIS A 540 -14.73 -36.08 12.37
CA HIS A 540 -16.15 -36.18 12.02
C HIS A 540 -16.69 -37.60 12.17
N ASP A 541 -15.94 -38.59 11.68
CA ASP A 541 -16.32 -40.01 11.77
C ASP A 541 -16.36 -40.48 13.23
N LEU A 542 -15.38 -40.09 14.05
CA LEU A 542 -15.35 -40.44 15.47
C LEU A 542 -16.47 -39.76 16.25
N CYS A 543 -16.80 -38.50 15.96
CA CYS A 543 -17.96 -37.83 16.56
C CYS A 543 -19.24 -38.61 16.27
N THR A 544 -19.47 -38.95 15.01
CA THR A 544 -20.67 -39.70 14.58
C THR A 544 -20.72 -41.11 15.20
N LYS A 545 -19.58 -41.81 15.23
CA LYS A 545 -19.45 -43.17 15.78
C LYS A 545 -19.69 -43.24 17.29
N HIS A 546 -19.29 -42.20 18.03
CA HIS A 546 -19.34 -42.22 19.49
C HIS A 546 -20.58 -41.54 20.08
N ASP A 547 -21.41 -40.91 19.26
CA ASP A 547 -22.66 -40.27 19.69
C ASP A 547 -23.94 -41.12 19.47
N VAL A 548 -23.77 -42.43 19.19
CA VAL A 548 -24.86 -43.35 18.80
C VAL A 548 -25.96 -43.52 19.88
N ASP A 549 -25.66 -43.28 21.15
CA ASP A 549 -26.59 -43.43 22.29
C ASP A 549 -26.97 -42.09 22.96
N GLY A 550 -26.80 -40.96 22.26
CA GLY A 550 -27.06 -39.62 22.82
C GLY A 550 -26.19 -39.32 24.05
N ALA A 551 -24.95 -39.81 24.07
CA ALA A 551 -24.05 -39.65 25.22
C ALA A 551 -23.77 -38.17 25.51
N MET A 552 -23.76 -37.33 24.45
CA MET A 552 -23.60 -35.89 24.55
C MET A 552 -24.80 -35.18 25.19
N GLU A 553 -26.02 -35.70 25.00
CA GLU A 553 -27.26 -35.17 25.62
C GLU A 553 -27.26 -35.36 27.15
N LYS A 554 -26.46 -36.31 27.65
CA LYS A 554 -26.29 -36.58 29.08
C LYS A 554 -25.23 -35.71 29.74
N LEU A 555 -24.72 -34.69 29.05
CA LEU A 555 -23.77 -33.71 29.60
C LEU A 555 -24.43 -32.36 29.77
N GLN A 556 -23.99 -31.61 30.78
CA GLN A 556 -24.39 -30.23 30.99
C GLN A 556 -23.17 -29.37 31.35
N LEU A 557 -23.21 -28.11 30.90
CA LEU A 557 -22.17 -27.12 31.19
C LEU A 557 -22.63 -26.23 32.34
N GLN A 558 -21.95 -26.32 33.48
CA GLN A 558 -22.07 -25.33 34.55
C GLN A 558 -21.23 -24.11 34.18
N LEU A 559 -21.79 -22.89 34.32
CA LEU A 559 -21.07 -21.63 34.07
C LEU A 559 -20.63 -20.93 35.35
N ARG A 560 -21.37 -21.10 36.45
CA ARG A 560 -21.12 -20.46 37.76
C ARG A 560 -21.36 -21.48 38.89
N PRO A 561 -20.63 -21.41 40.03
CA PRO A 561 -19.56 -20.45 40.34
C PRO A 561 -18.27 -20.68 39.55
N HIS A 562 -18.06 -21.90 39.04
CA HIS A 562 -16.95 -22.25 38.17
C HIS A 562 -17.45 -22.96 36.92
N LYS A 563 -16.72 -22.77 35.81
CA LYS A 563 -17.02 -23.41 34.54
C LYS A 563 -16.57 -24.87 34.55
N CYS A 564 -17.50 -25.81 34.44
CA CYS A 564 -17.18 -27.24 34.34
C CYS A 564 -18.23 -28.00 33.52
N ILE A 565 -17.81 -29.09 32.88
CA ILE A 565 -18.71 -30.07 32.30
C ILE A 565 -19.00 -31.12 33.38
N GLN A 566 -20.27 -31.45 33.55
CA GLN A 566 -20.73 -32.48 34.47
C GLN A 566 -21.76 -33.38 33.80
N SER A 567 -21.93 -34.58 34.34
CA SER A 567 -22.99 -35.48 33.90
C SER A 567 -24.37 -34.95 34.30
N ALA A 568 -25.34 -34.96 33.40
CA ALA A 568 -26.75 -34.64 33.66
C ALA A 568 -27.55 -35.86 34.13
N GLY A 569 -27.01 -37.08 33.96
CA GLY A 569 -27.65 -38.34 34.33
C GLY A 569 -26.65 -39.44 34.68
N GLN A 570 -27.11 -40.69 34.75
CA GLN A 570 -26.21 -41.83 34.94
C GLN A 570 -25.56 -42.25 33.61
N ILE A 571 -24.23 -42.38 33.60
CA ILE A 571 -23.47 -42.89 32.46
C ILE A 571 -22.65 -44.10 32.93
N ALA A 572 -22.92 -45.27 32.37
CA ALA A 572 -22.17 -46.48 32.71
C ALA A 572 -20.69 -46.36 32.35
N LYS A 573 -19.84 -47.12 33.05
CA LYS A 573 -18.40 -47.23 32.77
C LYS A 573 -18.17 -47.51 31.27
N GLN A 574 -17.24 -46.78 30.67
CA GLN A 574 -16.80 -46.94 29.27
C GLN A 574 -17.84 -46.58 28.20
N LYS A 575 -18.90 -45.83 28.55
CA LYS A 575 -19.99 -45.40 27.65
C LYS A 575 -19.94 -43.94 27.21
N LEU A 576 -19.04 -43.12 27.74
CA LEU A 576 -18.77 -41.77 27.28
C LEU A 576 -17.39 -41.70 26.64
N VAL A 577 -17.35 -41.25 25.38
CA VAL A 577 -16.11 -40.98 24.64
C VAL A 577 -16.19 -39.56 24.09
N LEU A 578 -15.25 -38.70 24.49
CA LEU A 578 -15.14 -37.33 23.99
C LEU A 578 -14.08 -37.26 22.90
N VAL A 579 -14.47 -36.67 21.77
CA VAL A 579 -13.62 -36.42 20.60
C VAL A 579 -13.19 -34.95 20.61
N PRO A 580 -11.92 -34.61 20.36
CA PRO A 580 -11.40 -33.23 20.37
C PRO A 580 -11.75 -32.47 19.09
N TYR A 581 -13.03 -32.35 18.74
CA TYR A 581 -13.43 -31.71 17.48
C TYR A 581 -13.19 -30.18 17.49
N SER A 582 -12.67 -29.65 16.38
CA SER A 582 -12.40 -28.22 16.17
C SER A 582 -12.11 -27.92 14.69
N TRP A 583 -12.44 -26.72 14.22
CA TRP A 583 -12.01 -26.25 12.90
C TRP A 583 -10.57 -25.72 12.89
N LYS A 584 -9.90 -25.62 14.05
CA LYS A 584 -8.52 -25.13 14.16
C LYS A 584 -7.55 -26.29 14.40
N ILE A 585 -6.71 -26.57 13.41
CA ILE A 585 -5.59 -27.52 13.50
C ILE A 585 -4.30 -26.75 13.28
N SER A 586 -3.32 -26.93 14.16
CA SER A 586 -1.97 -26.38 14.00
C SER A 586 -1.02 -27.45 13.48
N ALA A 587 -0.10 -27.06 12.60
CA ALA A 587 0.96 -27.89 12.05
C ALA A 587 2.31 -27.18 12.16
N GLY A 588 3.38 -27.90 12.47
CA GLY A 588 4.72 -27.32 12.50
C GLY A 588 5.79 -28.27 13.01
N ASN A 589 6.99 -27.73 13.16
CA ASN A 589 8.20 -28.55 13.21
C ASN A 589 8.75 -28.79 14.61
N GLN A 590 7.94 -28.53 15.64
CA GLN A 590 8.32 -28.70 17.04
C GLN A 590 7.39 -29.67 17.74
N LYS A 591 7.98 -30.58 18.52
CA LYS A 591 7.24 -31.51 19.38
C LYS A 591 6.51 -30.70 20.46
N GLY A 592 5.21 -30.93 20.61
CA GLY A 592 4.38 -30.13 21.55
C GLY A 592 3.81 -28.84 20.95
N ILE A 593 3.56 -28.80 19.64
CA ILE A 593 3.00 -27.62 18.98
C ILE A 593 1.62 -27.23 19.55
N GLY A 594 1.57 -26.04 20.16
CA GLY A 594 0.37 -25.52 20.82
C GLY A 594 -0.07 -26.34 22.05
N SER A 595 -1.01 -25.79 22.82
CA SER A 595 -1.56 -26.46 24.01
C SER A 595 -2.74 -27.40 23.69
N GLY A 596 -2.85 -27.81 22.43
CA GLY A 596 -4.00 -28.54 21.88
C GLY A 596 -3.93 -30.05 22.10
N ALA A 597 -4.89 -30.77 21.51
CA ALA A 597 -4.90 -32.22 21.52
C ALA A 597 -3.94 -32.76 20.43
N HIS A 598 -2.82 -33.36 20.82
CA HIS A 598 -1.80 -33.82 19.89
C HIS A 598 -2.23 -35.05 19.09
N VAL A 599 -2.03 -35.00 17.78
CA VAL A 599 -2.39 -36.08 16.85
C VAL A 599 -1.16 -36.95 16.60
N MET A 600 -1.35 -38.28 16.54
CA MET A 600 -0.29 -39.20 16.12
C MET A 600 -0.49 -39.62 14.68
N LEU A 601 0.57 -39.60 13.89
CA LEU A 601 0.57 -40.19 12.55
C LEU A 601 0.89 -41.68 12.65
N LYS A 602 0.24 -42.50 11.82
CA LYS A 602 0.55 -43.92 11.71
C LYS A 602 1.99 -44.12 11.22
N ASP A 603 2.38 -43.34 10.22
CA ASP A 603 3.73 -43.27 9.67
C ASP A 603 4.28 -41.87 10.00
N PRO A 604 5.15 -41.74 11.03
CA PRO A 604 5.68 -40.45 11.44
C PRO A 604 6.47 -39.77 10.32
N ILE A 605 6.27 -38.46 10.18
CA ILE A 605 7.07 -37.61 9.29
C ILE A 605 8.03 -36.81 10.19
N GLU A 606 9.32 -36.84 9.85
CA GLU A 606 10.35 -36.10 10.59
C GLU A 606 9.99 -34.61 10.68
N ASP A 607 10.16 -34.05 11.87
CA ASP A 607 9.88 -32.64 12.15
C ASP A 607 8.51 -32.14 11.68
N LEU A 608 7.48 -32.99 11.73
CA LEU A 608 6.11 -32.57 11.43
C LEU A 608 5.10 -33.08 12.46
N TYR A 609 4.54 -32.14 13.22
CA TYR A 609 3.61 -32.41 14.31
C TYR A 609 2.30 -31.65 14.12
N PHE A 610 1.20 -32.25 14.58
CA PHE A 610 -0.14 -31.68 14.49
C PHE A 610 -0.82 -31.64 15.85
N ALA A 611 -1.57 -30.57 16.10
CA ALA A 611 -2.40 -30.44 17.30
C ALA A 611 -3.74 -29.78 16.99
N ILE A 612 -4.82 -30.37 17.50
CA ILE A 612 -6.16 -29.80 17.40
C ILE A 612 -6.34 -28.76 18.50
N GLN A 613 -6.62 -27.52 18.12
CA GLN A 613 -6.69 -26.41 19.05
C GLN A 613 -8.10 -26.26 19.63
N PRO A 614 -8.22 -25.87 20.92
CA PRO A 614 -9.52 -25.60 21.52
C PRO A 614 -10.24 -24.48 20.77
N THR A 615 -11.48 -24.74 20.34
CA THR A 615 -12.38 -23.70 19.86
C THR A 615 -13.73 -23.84 20.53
N ASN A 616 -14.07 -22.88 21.41
CA ASN A 616 -15.31 -22.85 22.15
C ASN A 616 -15.98 -21.48 21.97
N VAL A 617 -17.10 -21.45 21.25
CA VAL A 617 -17.98 -20.30 21.08
C VAL A 617 -19.24 -20.57 21.90
N MET A 618 -19.50 -19.75 22.92
CA MET A 618 -20.69 -19.93 23.75
C MET A 618 -21.95 -19.73 22.90
N PRO A 619 -22.98 -20.59 23.07
CA PRO A 619 -24.28 -20.35 22.46
C PRO A 619 -24.82 -18.98 22.89
N LYS A 620 -25.34 -18.21 21.93
CA LYS A 620 -26.15 -17.02 22.19
C LYS A 620 -27.57 -17.36 21.75
N ALA A 621 -28.56 -17.14 22.62
CA ALA A 621 -29.94 -17.14 22.17
C ALA A 621 -30.15 -15.83 21.39
N SER A 622 -30.52 -15.93 20.11
CA SER A 622 -31.17 -14.82 19.41
C SER A 622 -32.68 -15.07 19.49
N GLU A 623 -33.46 -14.04 19.84
CA GLU A 623 -34.91 -14.17 20.02
C GLU A 623 -35.67 -14.35 18.70
N GLU A 624 -35.01 -14.17 17.54
CA GLU A 624 -35.72 -14.02 16.25
C GLU A 624 -35.73 -15.27 15.35
N ASP A 625 -34.78 -16.21 15.41
CA ASP A 625 -34.71 -17.28 14.37
C ASP A 625 -34.42 -18.71 14.86
N GLY A 626 -34.35 -18.98 16.16
CA GLY A 626 -34.15 -20.36 16.66
C GLY A 626 -32.80 -21.01 16.31
N GLU A 627 -31.89 -20.31 15.60
CA GLU A 627 -30.55 -20.80 15.28
C GLU A 627 -29.60 -20.69 16.48
N LEU A 628 -29.07 -21.84 16.92
CA LEU A 628 -28.02 -21.91 17.93
C LEU A 628 -26.66 -21.56 17.30
N THR A 629 -26.16 -20.34 17.51
CA THR A 629 -24.85 -19.89 16.98
C THR A 629 -23.64 -20.34 17.85
N GLY A 630 -23.76 -21.46 18.56
CA GLY A 630 -22.77 -21.96 19.51
C GLY A 630 -21.90 -23.09 18.94
N PHE A 631 -20.68 -23.22 19.44
CA PHE A 631 -19.83 -24.38 19.19
C PHE A 631 -19.02 -24.69 20.44
N LEU A 632 -19.34 -25.80 21.11
CA LEU A 632 -18.66 -26.21 22.32
C LEU A 632 -18.12 -27.61 22.13
N CYS A 633 -16.86 -27.83 22.50
CA CYS A 633 -16.22 -29.14 22.51
C CYS A 633 -15.89 -29.56 23.95
N PRO A 634 -16.66 -30.50 24.56
CA PRO A 634 -16.45 -30.92 25.94
C PRO A 634 -15.08 -31.52 26.24
N TYR A 635 -14.40 -32.10 25.25
CA TYR A 635 -13.04 -32.64 25.40
C TYR A 635 -12.08 -31.59 26.02
N PHE A 636 -12.16 -30.34 25.54
CA PHE A 636 -11.30 -29.25 26.01
C PHE A 636 -11.77 -28.59 27.31
N LEU A 637 -12.87 -29.09 27.90
CA LEU A 637 -13.47 -28.56 29.12
C LEU A 637 -13.36 -29.53 30.31
N VAL A 638 -12.81 -30.74 30.10
CA VAL A 638 -12.50 -31.70 31.17
C VAL A 638 -11.39 -31.13 32.06
N GLN A 639 -11.61 -31.15 33.37
CA GLN A 639 -10.68 -30.56 34.32
C GLN A 639 -9.53 -31.52 34.64
N THR A 640 -8.33 -30.99 34.87
CA THR A 640 -7.20 -31.81 35.30
C THR A 640 -7.17 -31.89 36.83
N VAL A 641 -6.96 -33.08 37.38
CA VAL A 641 -6.81 -33.33 38.82
C VAL A 641 -5.47 -33.97 39.13
N ASP A 642 -4.86 -33.58 40.26
CA ASP A 642 -3.57 -34.11 40.72
C ASP A 642 -3.70 -35.52 41.33
N ASP A 643 -4.89 -35.88 41.82
CA ASP A 643 -5.15 -37.17 42.45
C ASP A 643 -5.77 -38.14 41.42
N PRO A 644 -5.07 -39.25 41.06
CA PRO A 644 -5.57 -40.20 40.09
C PRO A 644 -6.88 -40.90 40.51
N GLU A 645 -7.15 -41.02 41.81
CA GLU A 645 -8.41 -41.63 42.29
C GLU A 645 -9.62 -40.72 42.07
N ARG A 646 -9.39 -39.41 41.89
CA ARG A 646 -10.44 -38.42 41.58
C ARG A 646 -10.68 -38.23 40.09
N ALA A 647 -9.85 -38.82 39.23
CA ALA A 647 -10.09 -38.81 37.80
C ALA A 647 -11.24 -39.78 37.47
N ASN A 648 -12.13 -39.40 36.58
CA ASN A 648 -13.16 -40.32 36.05
C ASN A 648 -13.02 -40.55 34.53
N MET A 649 -12.15 -39.79 33.87
CA MET A 649 -11.78 -39.89 32.46
C MET A 649 -10.33 -40.35 32.29
N SER A 650 -10.07 -41.02 31.17
CA SER A 650 -8.75 -41.52 30.77
C SER A 650 -8.48 -41.19 29.30
N LEU A 651 -7.21 -40.94 28.95
CA LEU A 651 -6.78 -40.67 27.57
C LEU A 651 -6.60 -41.98 26.79
N HIS A 652 -7.21 -42.05 25.62
CA HIS A 652 -7.07 -43.14 24.65
C HIS A 652 -6.70 -42.55 23.29
N TYR A 653 -6.14 -43.35 22.38
CA TYR A 653 -5.96 -42.92 20.99
C TYR A 653 -6.83 -43.76 20.06
N SER A 654 -7.42 -43.13 19.04
CA SER A 654 -8.25 -43.82 18.07
C SER A 654 -7.43 -44.88 17.30
N GLY A 655 -8.10 -45.97 16.93
CA GLY A 655 -7.51 -47.13 16.29
C GLY A 655 -8.43 -47.71 15.22
N THR A 656 -8.82 -46.88 14.24
CA THR A 656 -9.66 -47.33 13.13
C THR A 656 -8.81 -48.05 12.09
N LYS A 657 -9.24 -49.23 11.63
CA LYS A 657 -8.51 -50.04 10.65
C LYS A 657 -8.48 -49.28 9.31
N GLY A 658 -7.30 -48.77 8.93
CA GLY A 658 -7.10 -47.99 7.71
C GLY A 658 -6.86 -46.49 7.93
N SER A 659 -7.05 -45.97 9.14
CA SER A 659 -6.75 -44.56 9.40
C SER A 659 -5.24 -44.29 9.46
N LEU A 660 -4.83 -43.19 8.83
CA LEU A 660 -3.45 -42.71 8.80
C LEU A 660 -3.12 -41.78 9.97
N VAL A 661 -4.15 -41.35 10.71
CA VAL A 661 -4.04 -40.45 11.86
C VAL A 661 -4.75 -41.07 13.07
N ARG A 662 -4.21 -40.86 14.26
CA ARG A 662 -4.80 -41.30 15.52
C ARG A 662 -5.07 -40.09 16.39
N LEU A 663 -6.33 -39.92 16.74
CA LEU A 663 -6.82 -38.80 17.53
C LEU A 663 -6.85 -39.18 19.01
N PRO A 664 -6.44 -38.28 19.91
CA PRO A 664 -6.61 -38.48 21.34
C PRO A 664 -8.09 -38.37 21.70
N LEU A 665 -8.58 -39.29 22.53
CA LEU A 665 -9.97 -39.42 22.97
C LEU A 665 -10.01 -39.48 24.49
N LEU A 666 -11.02 -38.88 25.12
CA LEU A 666 -11.24 -39.07 26.56
C LEU A 666 -12.37 -40.07 26.78
N LYS A 667 -12.11 -41.12 27.55
CA LYS A 667 -13.10 -42.15 27.85
C LYS A 667 -13.31 -42.30 29.35
N ASN A 668 -14.56 -42.40 29.78
CA ASN A 668 -14.85 -42.60 31.19
C ASN A 668 -14.45 -44.01 31.64
N HIS A 669 -13.63 -44.10 32.69
CA HIS A 669 -13.20 -45.39 33.25
C HIS A 669 -14.02 -45.83 34.47
N ALA A 670 -14.80 -44.91 35.03
CA ALA A 670 -15.74 -45.13 36.13
C ALA A 670 -17.17 -44.82 35.64
N ALA A 671 -18.18 -45.37 36.32
CA ALA A 671 -19.56 -44.97 36.09
C ALA A 671 -19.78 -43.56 36.66
N LEU A 672 -20.47 -42.69 35.91
CA LEU A 672 -20.71 -41.30 36.30
C LEU A 672 -22.13 -41.16 36.86
N SER A 673 -22.25 -40.47 37.99
CA SER A 673 -23.54 -40.07 38.57
C SER A 673 -23.96 -38.68 38.10
N ALA A 674 -25.25 -38.35 38.20
CA ALA A 674 -25.74 -37.01 37.88
C ALA A 674 -25.05 -35.96 38.79
N GLY A 675 -24.58 -34.86 38.20
CA GLY A 675 -23.83 -33.80 38.87
C GLY A 675 -22.32 -34.05 38.99
N GLU A 676 -21.82 -35.22 38.59
CA GLU A 676 -20.39 -35.53 38.69
C GLU A 676 -19.58 -34.78 37.61
N ILE A 677 -18.53 -34.07 38.03
CA ILE A 677 -17.65 -33.28 37.16
C ILE A 677 -16.69 -34.20 36.42
N LEU A 678 -16.49 -33.96 35.12
CA LEU A 678 -15.55 -34.74 34.32
C LEU A 678 -14.11 -34.28 34.57
N THR A 679 -13.28 -35.22 35.03
CA THR A 679 -11.90 -34.98 35.46
C THR A 679 -10.93 -36.01 34.86
N ILE A 680 -9.71 -35.57 34.54
CA ILE A 680 -8.62 -36.42 34.08
C ILE A 680 -7.36 -36.19 34.91
N HIS A 681 -6.62 -37.25 35.21
CA HIS A 681 -5.28 -37.15 35.75
C HIS A 681 -4.26 -37.08 34.61
N LYS A 682 -3.31 -36.13 34.71
CA LYS A 682 -2.13 -36.07 33.84
C LYS A 682 -0.91 -36.19 34.74
N ASP A 683 -0.06 -37.17 34.49
CA ASP A 683 1.22 -37.26 35.17
C ASP A 683 1.98 -35.94 34.98
N LYS A 684 2.35 -35.28 36.08
CA LYS A 684 3.29 -34.16 36.01
C LYS A 684 4.59 -34.74 35.44
N ALA A 685 5.06 -34.19 34.32
CA ALA A 685 6.45 -34.43 33.91
C ALA A 685 7.31 -34.04 35.10
N VAL A 686 8.04 -35.01 35.68
CA VAL A 686 8.99 -34.74 36.75
C VAL A 686 9.94 -33.68 36.20
N PRO A 687 9.97 -32.46 36.75
CA PRO A 687 11.04 -31.53 36.44
C PRO A 687 12.34 -32.28 36.76
N ALA A 688 13.32 -32.23 35.88
CA ALA A 688 14.66 -32.73 36.20
C ALA A 688 15.02 -32.16 37.58
N GLU A 689 15.22 -33.04 38.56
CA GLU A 689 15.49 -32.66 39.94
C GLU A 689 16.58 -31.60 39.96
N ASP A 690 16.39 -30.58 40.80
CA ASP A 690 17.47 -29.71 41.27
C ASP A 690 18.54 -30.59 41.92
N GLN A 691 19.47 -31.10 41.12
CA GLN A 691 20.76 -31.55 41.62
C GLN A 691 21.50 -30.31 42.11
N LEU A 692 21.30 -30.00 43.40
CA LEU A 692 22.15 -29.11 44.16
C LEU A 692 23.57 -29.70 44.15
N LEU A 693 24.37 -29.32 43.17
CA LEU A 693 25.79 -29.62 43.14
C LEU A 693 26.50 -28.78 44.22
N PRO A 694 27.28 -29.40 45.12
CA PRO A 694 28.00 -28.66 46.15
C PRO A 694 29.01 -27.70 45.52
N ILE A 695 29.01 -26.46 46.00
CA ILE A 695 29.96 -25.42 45.59
C ILE A 695 31.37 -25.85 46.00
N SER A 696 32.20 -26.20 45.03
CA SER A 696 33.65 -26.33 45.24
C SER A 696 34.23 -24.94 45.50
N PRO A 697 34.95 -24.70 46.61
CA PRO A 697 35.51 -23.39 46.90
C PRO A 697 36.56 -23.01 45.86
N LYS A 698 36.40 -21.83 45.26
CA LYS A 698 37.35 -21.25 44.28
C LYS A 698 38.76 -21.24 44.88
N ARG A 699 39.66 -22.08 44.35
CA ARG A 699 41.11 -21.97 44.59
C ARG A 699 41.61 -20.66 43.99
N ARG A 700 41.94 -19.70 44.86
CA ARG A 700 42.76 -18.52 44.56
C ARG A 700 44.06 -18.99 43.90
N LYS A 701 44.40 -18.45 42.72
CA LYS A 701 45.79 -18.42 42.25
C LYS A 701 46.57 -17.47 43.16
N ILE A 702 47.35 -18.02 44.08
CA ILE A 702 48.49 -17.37 44.71
C ILE A 702 49.71 -18.21 44.32
N GLY A 703 50.78 -17.53 43.93
CA GLY A 703 51.88 -18.04 43.11
C GLY A 703 52.72 -19.17 43.70
N LYS A 704 53.45 -19.84 42.80
CA LYS A 704 54.63 -20.65 43.14
C LYS A 704 55.75 -19.71 43.62
N GLN A 705 56.20 -19.91 44.84
CA GLN A 705 57.58 -19.66 45.27
C GLN A 705 58.11 -20.97 45.86
N GLY A 706 59.21 -21.47 45.29
CA GLY A 706 60.10 -22.51 45.83
C GLY A 706 59.47 -23.88 46.10
N ASN A 707 60.19 -24.95 46.35
CA ASN A 707 61.53 -25.43 46.02
C ASN A 707 61.52 -26.85 46.65
N GLU A 708 62.30 -27.78 46.08
CA GLU A 708 62.83 -28.99 46.78
C GLU A 708 61.75 -30.05 47.16
N GLU A 709 61.84 -31.34 46.86
CA GLU A 709 62.92 -32.30 46.59
C GLU A 709 62.47 -33.29 45.50
#